data_AF-A0AA36C9V8-F1
#
_entry.id   AF-A0AA36C9V8-F1
#
_cell.length_a   1.000
_cell.length_b   1.000
_cell.length_c   1.000
_cell.angle_alpha   90.00
_cell.angle_beta   90.00
_cell.angle_gamma   90.00
#
_symmetry.space_group_name_H-M   'P 1'
#
loop_
_entity.id
_entity.type
_entity.pdbx_description
1 polymer ?
#
loop_
_entity_poly.entity_id
_entity_poly.type
_entity_poly.pdbx_seq_one_letter_code
_entity_poly.pdbx_strand_id
1 'polypeptide(L)'
;MSKRILSVGEVVLPGNWLNDRLITFAIQHLVEQLSAERKAQIAVMYAPECEMIKFLPADSLGDVFGPLRLEEKQLVLFALNNNSRPNVVNAGSHWSLLVYDRPGYTFSYFDSISGQSATVAKEVATKMSSLLNAGEATFINARAPQQQNSSDCGIFLIEYARQILQCPSDDLQLANISAKKMRLDWYNVINDLNDASRHENPAGPGTTFCPQFTRCRPIPFLRRADYVALHYFAGRSVMSKIPTVTLADDDDDIQPHLRSLGAAERARLRQEALRKFVPGEPCVVCGDTASGIHYGVSSCNGCKTFFRRVVIENRTYSCKNKGDCVIDKSMRCSCRHCRFKKCLRVGMDRSELNIERRRKRKARDPGVSDNEYEENNFICDPLIDLLHKKESCYEALLTSTVSPLHSSLKDALISPKAFDQPLSLYTSHPLPVGEQRNFSFWRAKILSVLVEWAKSFEVFSKLCLDDQMRLVVHTIFSNLVLAEAFHTPEKYTDRIVFPDGLSGYRNLTSCVLKERSGLVPTVVAVINNILVPIRRMKMTKTEYLLLQAIIFYDPECLSLSEQAHQLISAKRKRLLHSLRRHLDTKCSDPVESAKRFAEVLLRISNVQKVAAFKRETLCTIETFNLMTPHPFTMEISKAYPDYASTAFNCENIENDVYCSSTFAATDAPAVGNDNDRPNACFKDAAGTVSEDVKAGAIVSCPKTCGYCCLSAAFTCTNKEFPRVNCKTVTQKQCNDVLWRQMLAEDCPNVCGFCLEGGCVDAAVECANDKSICRNTDTQEFAKTNCKKTCGYCNNNSTSSTTRGYTGASCMDSSNCVTWQKNGFCTSSFYTTEVKRYYCPKMCGMC
;
A
#
# COMPACT_ATOMS: atom_id res chain seq x y z
N MET A 1 -24.03 37.32 -9.07
CA MET A 1 -23.37 37.70 -10.34
C MET A 1 -22.58 36.50 -10.85
N SER A 2 -23.08 35.84 -11.89
CA SER A 2 -22.46 34.62 -12.45
C SER A 2 -21.18 35.01 -13.20
N LYS A 3 -20.01 34.59 -12.71
CA LYS A 3 -18.74 34.75 -13.44
C LYS A 3 -18.77 33.79 -14.63
N ARG A 4 -18.87 34.36 -15.84
CA ARG A 4 -18.80 33.64 -17.11
C ARG A 4 -17.46 32.91 -17.19
N ILE A 5 -17.47 31.58 -17.35
CA ILE A 5 -16.27 30.79 -17.61
C ILE A 5 -15.87 31.08 -19.06
N LEU A 6 -14.72 31.73 -19.25
CA LEU A 6 -14.15 31.99 -20.58
C LEU A 6 -13.60 30.68 -21.16
N SER A 7 -13.81 30.45 -22.46
CA SER A 7 -13.17 29.35 -23.19
C SER A 7 -11.65 29.56 -23.27
N VAL A 8 -10.88 28.48 -23.50
CA VAL A 8 -9.39 28.50 -23.54
C VAL A 8 -8.86 29.55 -24.53
N GLY A 9 -9.54 29.75 -25.68
CA GLY A 9 -9.20 30.79 -26.65
C GLY A 9 -9.52 32.21 -26.15
N GLU A 10 -10.63 32.40 -25.43
CA GLU A 10 -11.03 33.71 -24.91
C GLU A 10 -10.09 34.23 -23.79
N VAL A 11 -9.41 33.34 -23.05
CA VAL A 11 -8.44 33.74 -22.00
C VAL A 11 -7.19 34.40 -22.58
N VAL A 12 -6.85 34.11 -23.85
CA VAL A 12 -5.70 34.72 -24.54
C VAL A 12 -6.02 36.12 -25.07
N LEU A 13 -7.31 36.53 -25.10
CA LEU A 13 -7.70 37.86 -25.59
C LEU A 13 -7.13 39.01 -24.72
N PRO A 14 -6.94 40.21 -25.31
CA PRO A 14 -6.39 41.36 -24.59
C PRO A 14 -7.16 41.69 -23.30
N GLY A 15 -6.43 42.00 -22.23
CA GLY A 15 -7.00 42.36 -20.91
C GLY A 15 -7.21 41.19 -19.95
N ASN A 16 -7.04 39.94 -20.40
CA ASN A 16 -7.14 38.76 -19.54
C ASN A 16 -5.76 38.28 -19.05
N TRP A 17 -5.71 37.87 -17.79
CA TRP A 17 -4.50 37.32 -17.15
C TRP A 17 -4.31 35.87 -17.56
N LEU A 18 -3.07 35.50 -17.90
CA LEU A 18 -2.73 34.10 -18.13
C LEU A 18 -2.48 33.37 -16.81
N ASN A 19 -2.91 32.11 -16.75
CA ASN A 19 -2.65 31.21 -15.63
C ASN A 19 -1.51 30.24 -15.95
N ASP A 20 -1.06 29.53 -14.92
CA ASP A 20 0.03 28.54 -14.94
C ASP A 20 -0.16 27.51 -16.05
N ARG A 21 -1.40 27.05 -16.26
CA ARG A 21 -1.74 26.02 -17.25
C ARG A 21 -1.50 26.50 -18.68
N LEU A 22 -1.93 27.73 -18.99
CA LEU A 22 -1.75 28.31 -20.32
C LEU A 22 -0.28 28.61 -20.61
N ILE A 23 0.45 29.12 -19.63
CA ILE A 23 1.89 29.40 -19.75
C ILE A 23 2.67 28.10 -19.96
N THR A 24 2.39 27.08 -19.15
CA THR A 24 2.99 25.75 -19.28
C THR A 24 2.72 25.14 -20.65
N PHE A 25 1.46 25.15 -21.10
CA PHE A 25 1.05 24.69 -22.43
C PHE A 25 1.83 25.38 -23.54
N ALA A 26 1.98 26.71 -23.45
CA ALA A 26 2.60 27.52 -24.48
C ALA A 26 4.09 27.22 -24.59
N ILE A 27 4.82 27.24 -23.48
CA ILE A 27 6.26 26.95 -23.48
C ILE A 27 6.53 25.51 -23.90
N GLN A 28 5.70 24.55 -23.46
CA GLN A 28 5.83 23.17 -23.90
C GLN A 28 5.64 23.04 -25.42
N HIS A 29 4.64 23.74 -25.99
CA HIS A 29 4.43 23.74 -27.43
C HIS A 29 5.64 24.30 -28.19
N LEU A 30 6.30 25.34 -27.66
CA LEU A 30 7.53 25.89 -28.23
C LEU A 30 8.69 24.88 -28.19
N VAL A 31 8.88 24.20 -27.06
CA VAL A 31 9.91 23.16 -26.91
C VAL A 31 9.65 22.01 -27.89
N GLU A 32 8.40 21.61 -28.11
CA GLU A 32 8.03 20.55 -29.03
C GLU A 32 8.40 20.84 -30.50
N GLN A 33 8.49 22.12 -30.89
CA GLN A 33 8.91 22.54 -32.23
C GLN A 33 10.43 22.45 -32.45
N LEU A 34 11.23 22.24 -31.40
CA LEU A 34 12.68 22.15 -31.50
C LEU A 34 13.15 20.80 -32.08
N SER A 35 14.34 20.81 -32.70
CA SER A 35 15.03 19.60 -33.15
C SER A 35 15.35 18.67 -31.97
N ALA A 36 15.48 17.36 -32.23
CA ALA A 36 15.81 16.38 -31.20
C ALA A 36 17.15 16.68 -30.50
N GLU A 37 18.14 17.14 -31.27
CA GLU A 37 19.45 17.57 -30.76
C GLU A 37 19.32 18.74 -29.80
N ARG A 38 18.51 19.75 -30.15
CA ARG A 38 18.30 20.92 -29.30
C ARG A 38 17.53 20.58 -28.03
N LYS A 39 16.51 19.72 -28.12
CA LYS A 39 15.76 19.21 -26.96
C LYS A 39 16.66 18.47 -25.97
N ALA A 40 17.68 17.75 -26.45
CA ALA A 40 18.61 17.05 -25.56
C ALA A 40 19.46 18.02 -24.71
N GLN A 41 19.76 19.21 -25.25
CA GLN A 41 20.60 20.23 -24.63
C GLN A 41 19.85 21.17 -23.68
N ILE A 42 18.52 21.24 -23.75
CA ILE A 42 17.69 22.20 -23.02
C ILE A 42 16.83 21.47 -21.99
N ALA A 43 16.64 22.08 -20.82
CA ALA A 43 15.56 21.75 -19.90
C ALA A 43 14.69 22.97 -19.61
N VAL A 44 13.40 22.74 -19.36
CA VAL A 44 12.46 23.78 -18.96
C VAL A 44 11.74 23.29 -17.70
N MET A 45 11.83 24.09 -16.64
CA MET A 45 11.04 23.97 -15.43
C MET A 45 9.81 24.84 -15.61
N TYR A 46 8.63 24.21 -15.73
CA TYR A 46 7.38 24.92 -15.92
C TYR A 46 6.87 25.46 -14.59
N ALA A 47 5.74 26.16 -14.64
CA ALA A 47 5.16 26.83 -13.48
C ALA A 47 4.99 25.91 -12.23
N PRO A 48 4.45 24.68 -12.36
CA PRO A 48 4.27 23.79 -11.22
C PRO A 48 5.60 23.32 -10.60
N GLU A 49 6.59 23.00 -11.42
CA GLU A 49 7.91 22.58 -10.95
C GLU A 49 8.63 23.73 -10.25
N CYS A 50 8.50 24.95 -10.77
CA CYS A 50 9.01 26.15 -10.13
C CYS A 50 8.34 26.41 -8.77
N GLU A 51 7.04 26.12 -8.62
CA GLU A 51 6.38 26.15 -7.31
C GLU A 51 6.96 25.12 -6.34
N MET A 52 7.21 23.89 -6.80
CA MET A 52 7.86 22.88 -5.98
C MET A 52 9.27 23.32 -5.55
N ILE A 53 10.06 23.92 -6.46
CA ILE A 53 11.41 24.41 -6.13
C ILE A 53 11.35 25.51 -5.06
N LYS A 54 10.36 26.42 -5.14
CA LYS A 54 10.18 27.48 -4.13
C LYS A 54 9.88 26.90 -2.75
N PHE A 55 9.01 25.90 -2.64
CA PHE A 55 8.51 25.44 -1.33
C PHE A 55 9.22 24.22 -0.76
N LEU A 56 9.98 23.48 -1.57
CA LEU A 56 10.78 22.37 -1.06
C LEU A 56 12.08 22.87 -0.39
N PRO A 57 12.54 22.15 0.67
CA PRO A 57 13.89 22.28 1.19
C PRO A 57 14.95 21.98 0.12
N ALA A 58 16.07 22.70 0.14
CA ALA A 58 17.10 22.61 -0.91
C ALA A 58 17.78 21.23 -1.00
N ASP A 59 17.92 20.55 0.14
CA ASP A 59 18.43 19.18 0.25
C ASP A 59 17.50 18.14 -0.41
N SER A 60 16.18 18.39 -0.37
CA SER A 60 15.17 17.52 -0.96
C SER A 60 15.04 17.68 -2.48
N LEU A 61 15.58 18.76 -3.07
CA LEU A 61 15.48 19.00 -4.51
C LEU A 61 16.24 17.95 -5.32
N GLY A 62 17.35 17.43 -4.77
CA GLY A 62 18.13 16.37 -5.41
C GLY A 62 17.32 15.10 -5.66
N ASP A 63 16.48 14.73 -4.70
CA ASP A 63 15.64 13.53 -4.80
C ASP A 63 14.53 13.67 -5.85
N VAL A 64 14.00 14.89 -6.00
CA VAL A 64 12.88 15.18 -6.91
C VAL A 64 13.36 15.44 -8.33
N PHE A 65 14.40 16.27 -8.50
CA PHE A 65 14.83 16.78 -9.81
C PHE A 65 16.13 16.15 -10.33
N GLY A 66 16.88 15.41 -9.50
CA GLY A 66 18.07 14.66 -9.92
C GLY A 66 17.85 13.75 -11.15
N PRO A 67 16.71 13.05 -11.31
CA PRO A 67 16.40 12.28 -12.51
C PRO A 67 16.45 13.06 -13.83
N LEU A 68 16.24 14.38 -13.80
CA LEU A 68 16.20 15.22 -14.99
C LEU A 68 17.59 15.53 -15.57
N ARG A 69 18.66 15.19 -14.82
CA ARG A 69 20.06 15.42 -15.19
C ARG A 69 20.30 16.84 -15.70
N LEU A 70 19.85 17.82 -14.91
CA LEU A 70 19.93 19.25 -15.25
C LEU A 70 21.39 19.72 -15.34
N GLU A 71 22.30 19.04 -14.64
CA GLU A 71 23.75 19.20 -14.71
C GLU A 71 24.34 18.92 -16.10
N GLU A 72 23.64 18.15 -16.95
CA GLU A 72 24.08 17.83 -18.32
C GLU A 72 23.54 18.85 -19.35
N LYS A 73 22.59 19.71 -18.97
CA LYS A 73 21.90 20.63 -19.90
C LYS A 73 22.71 21.90 -20.11
N GLN A 74 22.80 22.34 -21.35
CA GLN A 74 23.46 23.62 -21.70
C GLN A 74 22.63 24.80 -21.22
N LEU A 75 21.30 24.70 -21.31
CA LEU A 75 20.38 25.79 -20.99
C LEU A 75 19.21 25.26 -20.15
N VAL A 76 18.90 25.93 -19.04
CA VAL A 76 17.76 25.58 -18.16
C VAL A 76 16.89 26.81 -17.94
N LEU A 77 15.62 26.74 -18.36
CA LEU A 77 14.65 27.83 -18.22
C LEU A 77 13.72 27.56 -17.04
N PHE A 78 13.32 28.60 -16.32
CA PHE A 78 12.40 28.54 -15.18
C PHE A 78 11.28 29.56 -15.38
N ALA A 79 10.04 29.07 -15.56
CA ALA A 79 8.86 29.91 -15.63
C ALA A 79 8.36 30.24 -14.21
N LEU A 80 8.71 31.42 -13.70
CA LEU A 80 8.49 31.81 -12.31
C LEU A 80 7.23 32.64 -12.13
N ASN A 81 6.53 32.41 -11.02
CA ASN A 81 5.52 33.34 -10.50
C ASN A 81 5.97 33.89 -9.13
N ASN A 82 5.44 35.04 -8.73
CA ASN A 82 5.75 35.67 -7.44
C ASN A 82 4.88 35.18 -6.26
N ASN A 83 4.23 34.02 -6.38
CA ASN A 83 3.40 33.48 -5.31
C ASN A 83 4.27 33.14 -4.09
N SER A 84 3.95 33.77 -2.95
CA SER A 84 4.60 33.59 -1.64
C SER A 84 3.80 32.70 -0.68
N ARG A 85 2.62 32.20 -1.08
CA ARG A 85 1.72 31.42 -0.23
C ARG A 85 1.43 30.04 -0.86
N PRO A 86 1.96 28.93 -0.30
CA PRO A 86 1.76 27.60 -0.88
C PRO A 86 0.31 27.12 -0.81
N ASN A 87 -0.48 27.64 0.14
CA ASN A 87 -1.86 27.19 0.40
C ASN A 87 -2.93 28.05 -0.30
N VAL A 88 -2.56 29.04 -1.12
CA VAL A 88 -3.51 29.95 -1.76
C VAL A 88 -3.37 29.88 -3.28
N VAL A 89 -4.39 29.30 -3.92
CA VAL A 89 -4.48 29.14 -5.38
C VAL A 89 -4.45 30.51 -6.08
N ASN A 90 -3.63 30.66 -7.12
CA ASN A 90 -3.48 31.89 -7.93
C ASN A 90 -3.13 33.16 -7.12
N ALA A 91 -2.46 33.02 -5.97
CA ALA A 91 -2.00 34.17 -5.21
C ALA A 91 -0.83 34.92 -5.87
N GLY A 92 -0.16 34.30 -6.85
CA GLY A 92 0.83 34.96 -7.70
C GLY A 92 0.17 36.04 -8.57
N SER A 93 0.73 37.24 -8.54
CA SER A 93 0.29 38.41 -9.29
C SER A 93 1.23 38.80 -10.44
N HIS A 94 2.32 38.04 -10.66
CA HIS A 94 3.28 38.36 -11.70
C HIS A 94 4.06 37.14 -12.17
N TRP A 95 4.44 37.14 -13.45
CA TRP A 95 5.19 36.09 -14.13
C TRP A 95 6.52 36.64 -14.68
N SER A 96 7.60 35.89 -14.50
CA SER A 96 8.93 36.23 -15.02
C SER A 96 9.71 34.98 -15.44
N LEU A 97 10.77 35.17 -16.23
CA LEU A 97 11.59 34.06 -16.73
C LEU A 97 12.99 34.16 -16.15
N LEU A 98 13.48 33.07 -15.57
CA LEU A 98 14.88 32.91 -15.18
C LEU A 98 15.52 31.87 -16.09
N VAL A 99 16.73 32.15 -16.56
CA VAL A 99 17.47 31.24 -17.45
C VAL A 99 18.87 31.03 -16.90
N TYR A 100 19.23 29.76 -16.69
CA TYR A 100 20.61 29.36 -16.43
C TYR A 100 21.28 28.97 -17.73
N ASP A 101 22.34 29.71 -18.08
CA ASP A 101 23.22 29.39 -19.19
C ASP A 101 24.53 28.81 -18.63
N ARG A 102 24.78 27.52 -18.97
CA ARG A 102 25.95 26.80 -18.45
C ARG A 102 27.26 27.28 -19.10
N PRO A 103 27.38 27.42 -20.43
CA PRO A 103 28.58 27.95 -21.06
C PRO A 103 29.00 29.33 -20.53
N GLY A 104 28.06 30.25 -20.35
CA GLY A 104 28.31 31.57 -19.78
C GLY A 104 28.40 31.62 -18.27
N TYR A 105 28.07 30.52 -17.57
CA TYR A 105 28.01 30.43 -16.11
C TYR A 105 27.16 31.55 -15.47
N THR A 106 26.00 31.82 -16.08
CA THR A 106 25.16 32.98 -15.74
C THR A 106 23.70 32.60 -15.51
N PHE A 107 23.08 33.28 -14.55
CA PHE A 107 21.63 33.32 -14.37
C PHE A 107 21.10 34.63 -14.91
N SER A 108 20.35 34.59 -16.02
CA SER A 108 19.72 35.76 -16.63
C SER A 108 18.24 35.85 -16.23
N TYR A 109 17.87 36.95 -15.59
CA TYR A 109 16.50 37.25 -15.16
C TYR A 109 15.82 38.20 -16.15
N PHE A 110 14.71 37.75 -16.74
CA PHE A 110 13.89 38.52 -17.69
C PHE A 110 12.54 38.85 -17.07
N ASP A 111 12.23 40.15 -17.02
CA ASP A 111 11.00 40.67 -16.43
C ASP A 111 10.41 41.77 -17.31
N SER A 112 9.10 41.69 -17.56
CA SER A 112 8.34 42.69 -18.30
C SER A 112 7.99 43.92 -17.48
N ILE A 113 8.20 43.92 -16.16
CA ILE A 113 8.00 45.05 -15.24
C ILE A 113 9.33 45.47 -14.63
N SER A 114 9.82 46.64 -15.02
CA SER A 114 11.00 47.26 -14.41
C SER A 114 10.74 47.63 -12.94
N GLY A 115 11.64 47.22 -12.04
CA GLY A 115 11.61 47.62 -10.63
C GLY A 115 10.94 46.63 -9.67
N GLN A 116 10.42 45.49 -10.16
CA GLN A 116 10.06 44.37 -9.27
C GLN A 116 11.32 43.72 -8.71
N SER A 117 11.25 43.29 -7.45
CA SER A 117 12.37 42.63 -6.78
C SER A 117 12.54 41.22 -7.33
N ALA A 118 13.70 40.92 -7.94
CA ALA A 118 14.08 39.59 -8.44
C ALA A 118 14.31 38.55 -7.31
N THR A 119 13.65 38.71 -6.17
CA THR A 119 13.77 37.88 -4.95
C THR A 119 13.50 36.42 -5.24
N VAL A 120 12.35 36.11 -5.85
CA VAL A 120 11.97 34.73 -6.18
C VAL A 120 12.97 34.09 -7.15
N ALA A 121 13.43 34.84 -8.15
CA ALA A 121 14.43 34.35 -9.11
C ALA A 121 15.78 34.07 -8.44
N LYS A 122 16.23 34.95 -7.53
CA LYS A 122 17.45 34.73 -6.75
C LYS A 122 17.33 33.54 -5.80
N GLU A 123 16.17 33.35 -5.17
CA GLU A 123 15.91 32.20 -4.30
C GLU A 123 15.98 30.89 -5.09
N VAL A 124 15.27 30.81 -6.22
CA VAL A 124 15.29 29.64 -7.11
C VAL A 124 16.70 29.38 -7.64
N ALA A 125 17.42 30.42 -8.09
CA ALA A 125 18.81 30.28 -8.55
C ALA A 125 19.71 29.70 -7.45
N THR A 126 19.59 30.22 -6.22
CA THR A 126 20.38 29.75 -5.07
C THR A 126 20.07 28.29 -4.75
N LYS A 127 18.79 27.93 -4.65
CA LYS A 127 18.35 26.55 -4.35
C LYS A 127 18.78 25.54 -5.43
N MET A 128 18.72 25.93 -6.70
CA MET A 128 19.07 25.07 -7.83
C MET A 128 20.57 25.04 -8.14
N SER A 129 21.39 25.87 -7.49
CA SER A 129 22.81 26.00 -7.82
C SER A 129 23.60 24.71 -7.62
N SER A 130 23.27 23.92 -6.59
CA SER A 130 23.89 22.61 -6.34
C SER A 130 23.54 21.61 -7.45
N LEU A 131 22.26 21.48 -7.79
CA LEU A 131 21.77 20.56 -8.83
C LEU A 131 22.28 20.91 -10.23
N LEU A 132 22.48 22.19 -10.51
CA LEU A 132 22.95 22.65 -11.81
C LEU A 132 24.48 22.62 -11.94
N ASN A 133 25.23 22.33 -10.86
CA ASN A 133 26.66 22.59 -10.75
C ASN A 133 27.02 24.06 -11.08
N ALA A 134 26.15 24.98 -10.64
CA ALA A 134 26.23 26.39 -11.00
C ALA A 134 27.09 27.23 -10.05
N GLY A 135 27.65 26.67 -8.96
CA GLY A 135 28.65 27.32 -8.08
C GLY A 135 28.41 28.83 -7.85
N GLU A 136 29.42 29.67 -8.14
CA GLU A 136 29.32 31.13 -8.10
C GLU A 136 28.84 31.74 -9.44
N ALA A 137 27.78 31.20 -10.03
CA ALA A 137 27.21 31.73 -11.27
C ALA A 137 26.76 33.19 -11.10
N THR A 138 27.05 34.01 -12.12
CA THR A 138 26.73 35.45 -12.06
C THR A 138 25.24 35.67 -12.33
N PHE A 139 24.56 36.39 -11.44
CA PHE A 139 23.15 36.77 -11.63
C PHE A 139 23.03 38.11 -12.35
N ILE A 140 22.38 38.11 -13.51
CA ILE A 140 22.22 39.27 -14.40
C ILE A 140 20.73 39.59 -14.55
N ASN A 141 20.36 40.86 -14.28
CA ASN A 141 19.05 41.37 -14.70
C ASN A 141 19.14 41.71 -16.19
N ALA A 142 18.58 40.85 -17.04
CA ALA A 142 18.64 40.99 -18.48
C ALA A 142 17.77 42.15 -18.97
N ARG A 143 18.20 42.83 -20.03
CA ARG A 143 17.38 43.85 -20.69
C ARG A 143 16.27 43.14 -21.47
N ALA A 144 15.04 43.23 -20.97
CA ALA A 144 13.86 42.62 -21.58
C ALA A 144 12.86 43.69 -22.05
N PRO A 145 12.14 43.46 -23.16
CA PRO A 145 11.03 44.31 -23.58
C PRO A 145 9.97 44.42 -22.49
N GLN A 146 9.49 45.65 -22.23
CA GLN A 146 8.60 45.95 -21.10
C GLN A 146 7.13 45.94 -21.53
N GLN A 147 6.26 45.46 -20.64
CA GLN A 147 4.81 45.53 -20.86
C GLN A 147 4.28 46.96 -20.63
N GLN A 148 3.18 47.29 -21.30
CA GLN A 148 2.50 48.60 -21.15
C GLN A 148 1.26 48.53 -20.24
N ASN A 149 0.94 47.36 -19.70
CA ASN A 149 -0.19 47.12 -18.80
C ASN A 149 0.23 46.20 -17.64
N SER A 150 -0.72 45.79 -16.79
CA SER A 150 -0.45 44.92 -15.63
C SER A 150 -0.75 43.43 -15.87
N SER A 151 -1.26 43.04 -17.04
CA SER A 151 -1.82 41.70 -17.28
C SER A 151 -1.06 40.85 -18.29
N ASP A 152 -0.10 41.44 -19.01
CA ASP A 152 0.61 40.78 -20.12
C ASP A 152 1.88 40.05 -19.69
N CYS A 153 2.27 40.06 -18.42
CA CYS A 153 3.51 39.45 -17.95
C CYS A 153 3.65 37.97 -18.35
N GLY A 154 2.57 37.18 -18.31
CA GLY A 154 2.57 35.80 -18.79
C GLY A 154 2.80 35.66 -20.30
N ILE A 155 2.28 36.61 -21.11
CA ILE A 155 2.49 36.64 -22.56
C ILE A 155 3.94 37.01 -22.88
N PHE A 156 4.50 38.00 -22.18
CA PHE A 156 5.90 38.38 -22.33
C PHE A 156 6.85 37.23 -21.93
N LEU A 157 6.54 36.51 -20.84
CA LEU A 157 7.29 35.31 -20.43
C LEU A 157 7.35 34.27 -21.55
N ILE A 158 6.21 33.94 -22.16
CA ILE A 158 6.14 32.96 -23.27
C ILE A 158 7.01 33.42 -24.44
N GLU A 159 7.01 34.72 -24.73
CA GLU A 159 7.76 35.29 -25.84
C GLU A 159 9.27 35.33 -25.57
N TYR A 160 9.68 35.67 -24.35
CA TYR A 160 11.07 35.54 -23.93
C TYR A 160 11.56 34.10 -24.13
N ALA A 161 10.77 33.14 -23.65
CA ALA A 161 11.07 31.72 -23.84
C ALA A 161 11.16 31.36 -25.33
N ARG A 162 10.24 31.85 -26.18
CA ARG A 162 10.27 31.60 -27.63
C ARG A 162 11.56 32.09 -28.27
N GLN A 163 11.96 33.34 -28.00
CA GLN A 163 13.16 33.92 -28.61
C GLN A 163 14.44 33.22 -28.13
N ILE A 164 14.51 32.87 -26.84
CA ILE A 164 15.65 32.15 -26.24
C ILE A 164 15.75 30.71 -26.78
N LEU A 165 14.63 30.02 -26.91
CA LEU A 165 14.61 28.65 -27.45
C LEU A 165 14.98 28.60 -28.94
N GLN A 166 14.70 29.69 -29.69
CA GLN A 166 14.96 29.78 -31.13
C GLN A 166 16.34 30.35 -31.51
N CYS A 167 17.01 31.10 -30.63
CA CYS A 167 18.29 31.76 -30.95
C CYS A 167 19.41 31.36 -29.96
N PRO A 168 20.53 30.77 -30.43
CA PRO A 168 21.59 30.24 -29.58
C PRO A 168 22.76 31.21 -29.28
N SER A 169 22.64 32.53 -29.53
CA SER A 169 23.79 33.45 -29.45
C SER A 169 23.96 34.13 -28.08
N ASP A 170 25.21 34.32 -27.65
CA ASP A 170 25.63 35.06 -26.44
C ASP A 170 25.22 36.55 -26.43
N ASP A 171 24.83 37.10 -27.58
CA ASP A 171 24.37 38.49 -27.78
C ASP A 171 22.83 38.58 -27.97
N LEU A 172 22.06 37.84 -27.17
CA LEU A 172 20.61 37.80 -27.30
C LEU A 172 19.95 39.14 -26.91
N GLN A 173 19.80 40.04 -27.89
CA GLN A 173 18.91 41.19 -27.77
C GLN A 173 17.49 40.76 -28.10
N LEU A 174 16.65 40.63 -27.07
CA LEU A 174 15.23 40.36 -27.26
C LEU A 174 14.62 41.48 -28.12
N ALA A 175 14.09 41.09 -29.29
CA ALA A 175 13.49 42.01 -30.24
C ALA A 175 12.26 42.69 -29.63
N ASN A 176 11.85 43.86 -30.14
CA ASN A 176 10.68 44.55 -29.61
C ASN A 176 9.40 43.71 -29.79
N ILE A 177 8.62 43.59 -28.71
CA ILE A 177 7.53 42.63 -28.57
C ILE A 177 6.17 43.35 -28.63
N SER A 178 5.25 42.92 -29.50
CA SER A 178 3.87 43.42 -29.54
C SER A 178 2.89 42.46 -28.85
N ALA A 179 2.44 42.81 -27.64
CA ALA A 179 1.48 42.02 -26.86
C ALA A 179 0.22 41.63 -27.63
N LYS A 180 -0.33 42.59 -28.40
CA LYS A 180 -1.53 42.39 -29.22
C LYS A 180 -1.32 41.34 -30.31
N LYS A 181 -0.17 41.39 -31.00
CA LYS A 181 0.15 40.43 -32.06
C LYS A 181 0.32 39.02 -31.49
N MET A 182 1.06 38.86 -30.39
CA MET A 182 1.31 37.54 -29.80
C MET A 182 0.05 36.88 -29.26
N ARG A 183 -0.83 37.67 -28.63
CA ARG A 183 -2.14 37.16 -28.19
C ARG A 183 -2.95 36.64 -29.37
N LEU A 184 -2.91 37.34 -30.52
CA LEU A 184 -3.56 36.87 -31.74
C LEU A 184 -2.90 35.61 -32.30
N ASP A 185 -1.57 35.55 -32.34
CA ASP A 185 -0.82 34.39 -32.82
C ASP A 185 -1.14 33.14 -31.96
N TRP A 186 -1.14 33.27 -30.63
CA TRP A 186 -1.49 32.18 -29.72
C TRP A 186 -2.98 31.81 -29.77
N TYR A 187 -3.87 32.79 -29.96
CA TYR A 187 -5.28 32.53 -30.19
C TYR A 187 -5.49 31.66 -31.43
N ASN A 188 -4.79 31.96 -32.53
CA ASN A 188 -4.84 31.18 -33.75
C ASN A 188 -4.28 29.76 -33.53
N VAL A 189 -3.12 29.61 -32.89
CA VAL A 189 -2.55 28.30 -32.56
C VAL A 189 -3.52 27.44 -31.74
N ILE A 190 -4.19 28.03 -30.73
CA ILE A 190 -5.17 27.31 -29.91
C ILE A 190 -6.39 26.90 -30.73
N ASN A 191 -6.87 27.76 -31.62
CA ASN A 191 -8.02 27.45 -32.48
C ASN A 191 -7.68 26.42 -33.55
N ASP A 192 -6.52 26.50 -34.18
CA ASP A 192 -6.06 25.51 -35.17
C ASP A 192 -5.94 24.12 -34.54
N LEU A 193 -5.45 24.03 -33.29
CA LEU A 193 -5.43 22.79 -32.53
C LEU A 193 -6.84 22.26 -32.21
N ASN A 194 -7.80 23.15 -31.97
CA ASN A 194 -9.19 22.77 -31.75
C ASN A 194 -9.87 22.30 -33.05
N ASP A 195 -9.55 22.89 -34.20
CA ASP A 195 -10.13 22.51 -35.49
C ASP A 195 -9.51 21.22 -36.07
N ALA A 196 -8.20 20.99 -35.86
CA ALA A 196 -7.55 19.72 -36.18
C ALA A 196 -8.20 18.53 -35.44
N SER A 197 -8.71 18.75 -34.22
CA SER A 197 -9.42 17.73 -33.44
C SER A 197 -10.81 17.36 -33.99
N ARG A 198 -11.38 18.18 -34.89
CA ARG A 198 -12.71 17.95 -35.50
C ARG A 198 -12.65 17.15 -36.81
N HIS A 199 -11.49 17.09 -37.47
CA HIS A 199 -11.35 16.51 -38.80
C HIS A 199 -10.76 15.08 -38.84
N GLU A 200 -10.37 14.49 -37.70
CA GLU A 200 -9.93 13.08 -37.62
C GLU A 200 -11.07 12.09 -37.32
N ASN A 201 -12.18 12.24 -38.04
CA ASN A 201 -13.20 11.18 -38.15
C ASN A 201 -13.42 10.91 -39.64
N PRO A 202 -13.13 9.69 -40.11
CA PRO A 202 -13.99 9.15 -41.15
C PRO A 202 -14.43 7.71 -40.84
N ALA A 203 -15.74 7.53 -40.85
CA ALA A 203 -16.34 6.30 -41.35
C ALA A 203 -15.83 6.04 -42.78
N GLY A 204 -15.43 4.80 -43.10
CA GLY A 204 -14.84 4.42 -44.41
C GLY A 204 -15.88 4.35 -45.55
N PRO A 205 -15.62 3.63 -46.68
CA PRO A 205 -14.36 3.23 -47.31
C PRO A 205 -14.20 3.85 -48.73
N GLY A 206 -12.97 3.94 -49.26
CA GLY A 206 -12.77 4.26 -50.69
C GLY A 206 -11.49 5.01 -51.04
N THR A 207 -10.45 4.23 -51.37
CA THR A 207 -9.38 4.49 -52.35
C THR A 207 -8.70 5.87 -52.47
N THR A 208 -7.39 5.83 -52.21
CA THR A 208 -6.26 6.45 -52.95
C THR A 208 -6.11 7.98 -52.88
N PHE A 209 -4.95 8.60 -52.65
CA PHE A 209 -3.55 8.28 -52.92
C PHE A 209 -2.65 9.02 -51.92
N CYS A 210 -1.63 8.36 -51.40
CA CYS A 210 -0.44 8.97 -50.82
C CYS A 210 0.62 9.09 -51.92
N PRO A 211 1.43 10.15 -51.97
CA PRO A 211 2.79 10.00 -52.45
C PRO A 211 3.81 10.40 -51.38
N GLN A 212 4.54 9.38 -50.93
CA GLN A 212 6.01 9.36 -50.83
C GLN A 212 6.68 10.42 -49.94
N PHE A 213 6.90 10.04 -48.67
CA PHE A 213 8.26 10.02 -48.12
C PHE A 213 8.58 8.61 -47.63
N THR A 214 9.37 7.92 -48.44
CA THR A 214 9.89 6.57 -48.23
C THR A 214 11.12 6.59 -47.33
N ARG A 215 11.21 5.57 -46.45
CA ARG A 215 12.41 5.02 -45.81
C ARG A 215 13.14 5.88 -44.78
N CYS A 216 12.80 5.65 -43.51
CA CYS A 216 13.82 5.50 -42.46
C CYS A 216 13.70 4.09 -41.86
N ARG A 217 14.81 3.34 -41.99
CA ARG A 217 15.08 2.07 -41.31
C ARG A 217 15.05 2.25 -39.78
N PRO A 218 14.94 1.15 -39.00
CA PRO A 218 14.84 1.21 -37.54
C PRO A 218 16.06 1.93 -36.97
N ILE A 219 15.83 3.00 -36.21
CA ILE A 219 16.87 3.65 -35.41
C ILE A 219 17.13 2.74 -34.19
N PRO A 220 18.34 2.19 -34.02
CA PRO A 220 18.77 1.55 -32.79
C PRO A 220 19.24 2.63 -31.78
N PHE A 221 19.22 2.29 -30.49
CA PHE A 221 19.60 3.11 -29.31
C PHE A 221 18.49 4.05 -28.79
N LEU A 222 18.27 4.21 -27.49
CA LEU A 222 19.20 4.19 -26.35
C LEU A 222 18.75 3.28 -25.19
N ARG A 223 19.73 2.87 -24.39
CA ARG A 223 19.67 1.85 -23.33
C ARG A 223 18.73 2.27 -22.20
N ARG A 224 17.93 1.29 -21.74
CA ARG A 224 17.50 0.88 -20.38
C ARG A 224 17.70 1.75 -19.10
N ALA A 225 18.30 2.94 -19.13
CA ALA A 225 18.64 3.75 -17.95
C ALA A 225 17.77 5.00 -17.75
N ASP A 226 17.06 5.51 -18.76
CA ASP A 226 16.35 6.81 -18.66
C ASP A 226 14.88 6.73 -18.23
N TYR A 227 14.44 5.57 -17.70
CA TYR A 227 13.09 5.39 -17.13
C TYR A 227 13.11 4.79 -15.72
N VAL A 228 14.29 4.75 -15.08
CA VAL A 228 14.48 4.18 -13.74
C VAL A 228 15.14 5.23 -12.85
N ALA A 229 14.37 6.19 -12.38
CA ALA A 229 14.80 7.07 -11.30
C ALA A 229 13.58 7.54 -10.48
N LEU A 230 12.97 6.56 -9.80
CA LEU A 230 12.08 6.71 -8.64
C LEU A 230 11.98 5.37 -7.87
N HIS A 231 13.09 4.60 -7.88
CA HIS A 231 13.25 3.34 -7.16
C HIS A 231 14.65 3.27 -6.55
N TYR A 232 14.72 2.80 -5.30
CA TYR A 232 15.85 2.74 -4.35
C TYR A 232 15.98 4.04 -3.53
N PHE A 233 15.70 4.12 -2.22
CA PHE A 233 16.09 3.24 -1.10
C PHE A 233 15.12 3.33 0.10
N ALA A 234 14.72 2.18 0.66
CA ALA A 234 14.64 1.93 2.11
C ALA A 234 14.39 0.43 2.34
N GLY A 235 15.32 -0.25 3.00
CA GLY A 235 15.20 -1.68 3.37
C GLY A 235 16.46 -2.53 3.19
N ARG A 236 17.64 -2.03 3.58
CA ARG A 236 18.75 -2.93 3.95
C ARG A 236 18.56 -3.33 5.41
N SER A 237 18.27 -4.60 5.65
CA SER A 237 18.58 -5.24 6.94
C SER A 237 19.63 -6.32 6.70
N VAL A 238 20.64 -6.27 7.56
CA VAL A 238 21.80 -7.15 7.63
C VAL A 238 21.35 -8.54 8.09
N MET A 239 21.63 -9.59 7.33
CA MET A 239 21.77 -10.93 7.89
C MET A 239 23.15 -11.50 7.53
N SER A 240 23.88 -11.78 8.59
CA SER A 240 25.20 -12.40 8.64
C SER A 240 25.16 -13.85 8.14
N LYS A 241 26.29 -14.25 7.56
CA LYS A 241 26.59 -15.59 7.04
C LYS A 241 26.48 -16.67 8.14
N ILE A 242 25.68 -17.70 7.91
CA ILE A 242 25.86 -19.07 8.43
C ILE A 242 25.48 -20.04 7.28
N PRO A 243 26.24 -21.13 7.01
CA PRO A 243 26.19 -21.84 5.74
C PRO A 243 24.98 -22.78 5.62
N THR A 244 24.23 -22.61 4.53
CA THR A 244 23.24 -23.56 4.02
C THR A 244 23.96 -24.72 3.33
N VAL A 245 23.93 -25.90 3.95
CA VAL A 245 24.10 -27.16 3.22
C VAL A 245 22.76 -27.48 2.57
N THR A 246 22.67 -27.24 1.27
CA THR A 246 21.60 -27.69 0.40
C THR A 246 21.64 -29.22 0.29
N LEU A 247 20.55 -29.90 0.65
CA LEU A 247 20.25 -31.25 0.14
C LEU A 247 19.35 -31.07 -1.09
N ALA A 248 19.96 -30.73 -2.20
CA ALA A 248 19.51 -31.25 -3.49
C ALA A 248 20.26 -32.58 -3.71
N ASP A 249 19.65 -33.42 -4.52
CA ASP A 249 20.20 -34.66 -5.12
C ASP A 249 19.80 -35.96 -4.38
N ASP A 250 19.25 -36.89 -5.18
CA ASP A 250 18.87 -38.30 -4.90
C ASP A 250 17.38 -38.67 -4.69
N ASP A 251 16.45 -38.09 -5.46
CA ASP A 251 15.07 -38.61 -5.59
C ASP A 251 14.70 -39.10 -7.01
N ASP A 252 15.68 -39.27 -7.92
CA ASP A 252 15.46 -39.75 -9.30
C ASP A 252 15.27 -41.28 -9.45
N ASP A 253 15.09 -42.04 -8.36
CA ASP A 253 14.99 -43.51 -8.41
C ASP A 253 13.75 -44.10 -7.71
N ILE A 254 12.57 -43.52 -7.99
CA ILE A 254 11.27 -44.09 -7.60
C ILE A 254 10.31 -44.15 -8.80
N GLN A 255 10.49 -45.20 -9.61
CA GLN A 255 9.63 -45.80 -10.65
C GLN A 255 8.76 -44.87 -11.55
N PRO A 256 9.15 -44.70 -12.84
CA PRO A 256 8.40 -43.95 -13.87
C PRO A 256 7.09 -44.59 -14.37
N HIS A 257 6.87 -45.90 -14.20
CA HIS A 257 5.86 -46.63 -14.99
C HIS A 257 4.41 -46.57 -14.46
N LEU A 258 4.18 -46.20 -13.20
CA LEU A 258 2.82 -46.15 -12.60
C LEU A 258 2.15 -44.76 -12.68
N ARG A 259 2.95 -43.71 -12.97
CA ARG A 259 2.43 -42.33 -13.14
C ARG A 259 1.84 -42.07 -14.53
N SER A 260 2.21 -42.84 -15.55
CA SER A 260 1.68 -42.68 -16.92
C SER A 260 0.24 -43.20 -17.12
N LEU A 261 -0.29 -43.97 -16.17
CA LEU A 261 -1.62 -44.56 -16.26
C LEU A 261 -2.69 -43.62 -15.72
N GLY A 262 -3.82 -43.49 -16.42
CA GLY A 262 -4.97 -42.71 -15.95
C GLY A 262 -5.59 -43.26 -14.66
N ALA A 263 -6.33 -42.43 -13.92
CA ALA A 263 -6.97 -42.83 -12.65
C ALA A 263 -7.92 -44.04 -12.78
N ALA A 264 -8.59 -44.18 -13.93
CA ALA A 264 -9.46 -45.31 -14.23
C ALA A 264 -8.69 -46.64 -14.40
N GLU A 265 -7.54 -46.61 -15.09
CA GLU A 265 -6.73 -47.81 -15.32
C GLU A 265 -6.06 -48.29 -14.02
N ARG A 266 -5.65 -47.35 -13.15
CA ARG A 266 -5.17 -47.67 -11.79
C ARG A 266 -6.26 -48.33 -10.94
N ALA A 267 -7.52 -47.90 -11.05
CA ALA A 267 -8.64 -48.53 -10.36
C ALA A 267 -8.96 -49.94 -10.88
N ARG A 268 -8.82 -50.17 -12.19
CA ARG A 268 -9.00 -51.49 -12.83
C ARG A 268 -7.95 -52.50 -12.38
N LEU A 269 -6.67 -52.14 -12.49
CA LEU A 269 -5.55 -52.98 -12.04
C LEU A 269 -5.64 -53.31 -10.54
N ARG A 270 -6.20 -52.38 -9.74
CA ARG A 270 -6.45 -52.59 -8.32
C ARG A 270 -7.56 -53.61 -8.05
N GLN A 271 -8.68 -53.57 -8.79
CA GLN A 271 -9.73 -54.58 -8.66
C GLN A 271 -9.21 -55.97 -9.05
N GLU A 272 -8.36 -56.04 -10.06
CA GLU A 272 -7.69 -57.29 -10.45
C GLU A 272 -6.71 -57.79 -9.37
N ALA A 273 -5.91 -56.90 -8.78
CA ALA A 273 -5.00 -57.25 -7.68
C ALA A 273 -5.74 -57.70 -6.41
N LEU A 274 -6.88 -57.08 -6.09
CA LEU A 274 -7.74 -57.50 -4.98
C LEU A 274 -8.39 -58.86 -5.22
N ARG A 275 -8.75 -59.17 -6.47
CA ARG A 275 -9.31 -60.48 -6.86
C ARG A 275 -8.26 -61.61 -6.85
N LYS A 276 -6.98 -61.27 -7.02
CA LYS A 276 -5.86 -62.21 -7.06
C LYS A 276 -5.14 -62.39 -5.71
N PHE A 277 -5.49 -61.63 -4.68
CA PHE A 277 -4.81 -61.72 -3.38
C PHE A 277 -5.05 -63.07 -2.70
N VAL A 278 -3.97 -63.78 -2.38
CA VAL A 278 -4.01 -65.05 -1.63
C VAL A 278 -3.70 -64.79 -0.15
N PRO A 279 -4.60 -65.17 0.79
CA PRO A 279 -4.32 -65.10 2.22
C PRO A 279 -3.05 -65.90 2.58
N GLY A 280 -2.08 -65.23 3.21
CA GLY A 280 -0.79 -65.84 3.57
C GLY A 280 0.41 -65.33 2.77
N GLU A 281 0.20 -64.50 1.73
CA GLU A 281 1.29 -63.86 0.99
C GLU A 281 2.20 -62.98 1.87
N PRO A 282 3.51 -62.87 1.55
CA PRO A 282 4.42 -62.01 2.28
C PRO A 282 4.18 -60.53 1.95
N CYS A 283 4.29 -59.67 2.97
CA CYS A 283 4.21 -58.22 2.83
C CYS A 283 5.36 -57.69 1.96
N VAL A 284 5.03 -57.01 0.87
CA VAL A 284 6.05 -56.51 -0.08
C VAL A 284 7.01 -55.46 0.52
N VAL A 285 6.66 -54.88 1.68
CA VAL A 285 7.53 -53.92 2.40
C VAL A 285 8.56 -54.64 3.28
N CYS A 286 8.15 -55.65 4.07
CA CYS A 286 9.00 -56.19 5.13
C CYS A 286 9.03 -57.72 5.22
N GLY A 287 8.34 -58.44 4.33
CA GLY A 287 8.31 -59.91 4.30
C GLY A 287 7.44 -60.58 5.36
N ASP A 288 6.89 -59.85 6.33
CA ASP A 288 5.94 -60.38 7.33
C ASP A 288 4.61 -60.79 6.67
N THR A 289 3.83 -61.68 7.29
CA THR A 289 2.56 -62.16 6.71
C THR A 289 1.62 -60.99 6.41
N ALA A 290 1.21 -60.85 5.15
CA ALA A 290 0.31 -59.78 4.74
C ALA A 290 -1.10 -60.04 5.28
N SER A 291 -1.73 -58.99 5.81
CA SER A 291 -3.11 -59.05 6.28
C SER A 291 -4.12 -58.64 5.20
N GLY A 292 -3.65 -58.29 4.01
CA GLY A 292 -4.45 -57.84 2.87
C GLY A 292 -3.75 -56.79 2.02
N ILE A 293 -4.47 -56.29 1.02
CA ILE A 293 -4.04 -55.14 0.21
C ILE A 293 -4.38 -53.84 0.96
N HIS A 294 -3.36 -53.11 1.42
CA HIS A 294 -3.53 -51.81 2.08
C HIS A 294 -2.74 -50.74 1.33
N TYR A 295 -3.40 -49.60 1.08
CA TYR A 295 -2.82 -48.47 0.33
C TYR A 295 -2.30 -48.86 -1.07
N GLY A 296 -2.91 -49.86 -1.71
CA GLY A 296 -2.56 -50.29 -3.07
C GLY A 296 -1.65 -51.52 -3.16
N VAL A 297 -1.10 -52.02 -2.04
CA VAL A 297 -0.14 -53.15 -2.06
C VAL A 297 -0.41 -54.19 -0.96
N SER A 298 0.03 -55.43 -1.19
CA SER A 298 -0.02 -56.51 -0.19
C SER A 298 0.87 -56.19 1.01
N SER A 299 0.28 -55.94 2.18
CA SER A 299 1.04 -55.50 3.35
C SER A 299 0.54 -56.04 4.68
N CYS A 300 1.46 -56.14 5.63
CA CYS A 300 1.14 -56.52 7.02
C CYS A 300 0.55 -55.33 7.79
N ASN A 301 -0.14 -55.62 8.90
CA ASN A 301 -0.71 -54.59 9.79
C ASN A 301 0.35 -53.59 10.31
N GLY A 302 1.59 -54.04 10.51
CA GLY A 302 2.68 -53.18 10.97
C GLY A 302 3.05 -52.10 9.94
N CYS A 303 3.18 -52.45 8.66
CA CYS A 303 3.50 -51.49 7.60
C CYS A 303 2.31 -50.63 7.20
N LYS A 304 1.09 -51.18 7.25
CA LYS A 304 -0.16 -50.40 7.12
C LYS A 304 -0.22 -49.25 8.14
N THR A 305 -0.17 -49.57 9.43
CA THR A 305 -0.33 -48.55 10.47
C THR A 305 0.83 -47.57 10.50
N PHE A 306 2.05 -48.05 10.21
CA PHE A 306 3.21 -47.18 10.05
C PHE A 306 2.96 -46.15 8.95
N PHE A 307 2.67 -46.59 7.71
CA PHE A 307 2.43 -45.69 6.57
C PHE A 307 1.34 -44.67 6.86
N ARG A 308 0.22 -45.12 7.44
CA ARG A 308 -0.88 -44.23 7.86
C ARG A 308 -0.44 -43.13 8.84
N ARG A 309 0.32 -43.49 9.88
CA ARG A 309 0.80 -42.52 10.88
C ARG A 309 1.76 -41.52 10.26
N VAL A 310 2.69 -41.97 9.43
CA VAL A 310 3.64 -41.07 8.76
C VAL A 310 2.90 -40.05 7.89
N VAL A 311 1.90 -40.49 7.12
CA VAL A 311 1.16 -39.64 6.19
C VAL A 311 0.16 -38.71 6.88
N ILE A 312 -0.60 -39.19 7.87
CA ILE A 312 -1.61 -38.36 8.56
C ILE A 312 -0.95 -37.29 9.42
N GLU A 313 0.12 -37.64 10.13
CA GLU A 313 0.79 -36.74 11.07
C GLU A 313 1.94 -35.97 10.42
N ASN A 314 2.10 -36.10 9.09
CA ASN A 314 3.15 -35.47 8.28
C ASN A 314 4.56 -35.59 8.89
N ARG A 315 4.90 -36.78 9.41
CA ARG A 315 6.17 -37.01 10.10
C ARG A 315 7.32 -37.17 9.10
N THR A 316 8.40 -36.43 9.30
CA THR A 316 9.66 -36.61 8.57
C THR A 316 10.63 -37.43 9.41
N TYR A 317 11.40 -38.31 8.76
CA TYR A 317 12.43 -39.13 9.42
C TYR A 317 13.73 -39.04 8.62
N SER A 318 14.86 -38.99 9.31
CA SER A 318 16.20 -39.06 8.72
C SER A 318 16.83 -40.42 8.97
N CYS A 319 17.53 -40.95 7.98
CA CYS A 319 18.34 -42.16 8.16
C CYS A 319 19.63 -41.80 8.90
N LYS A 320 20.09 -42.67 9.81
CA LYS A 320 21.40 -42.53 10.46
C LYS A 320 22.56 -43.12 9.62
N ASN A 321 22.22 -43.85 8.55
CA ASN A 321 23.14 -44.44 7.57
C ASN A 321 22.92 -43.80 6.18
N LYS A 322 23.28 -44.46 5.08
CA LYS A 322 23.20 -43.94 3.69
C LYS A 322 21.80 -44.02 3.04
N GLY A 323 20.73 -44.11 3.83
CA GLY A 323 19.36 -44.16 3.28
C GLY A 323 18.96 -45.49 2.60
N ASP A 324 19.75 -46.56 2.79
CA ASP A 324 19.66 -47.86 2.12
C ASP A 324 19.47 -49.06 3.07
N CYS A 325 19.06 -48.81 4.32
CA CYS A 325 18.87 -49.87 5.32
C CYS A 325 17.93 -51.00 4.83
N VAL A 326 18.33 -52.24 5.07
CA VAL A 326 17.50 -53.44 4.80
C VAL A 326 16.27 -53.43 5.71
N ILE A 327 15.10 -53.67 5.11
CA ILE A 327 13.80 -53.71 5.79
C ILE A 327 13.22 -55.12 5.68
N ASP A 328 13.34 -55.88 6.77
CA ASP A 328 12.76 -57.21 7.00
C ASP A 328 11.87 -57.23 8.27
N LYS A 329 11.28 -58.38 8.60
CA LYS A 329 10.35 -58.52 9.73
C LYS A 329 10.98 -58.14 11.06
N SER A 330 12.25 -58.48 11.29
CA SER A 330 13.01 -58.20 12.51
C SER A 330 13.50 -56.76 12.61
N MET A 331 13.94 -56.17 11.50
CA MET A 331 14.68 -54.90 11.47
C MET A 331 13.88 -53.72 10.91
N ARG A 332 12.60 -53.92 10.53
CA ARG A 332 11.71 -52.85 10.03
C ARG A 332 11.50 -51.68 11.01
N CYS A 333 11.80 -51.83 12.29
CA CYS A 333 11.69 -50.74 13.27
C CYS A 333 13.00 -49.95 13.46
N SER A 334 14.12 -50.47 12.95
CA SER A 334 15.46 -49.91 13.15
C SER A 334 15.69 -48.61 12.38
N CYS A 335 15.12 -48.48 11.17
CA CYS A 335 15.19 -47.24 10.39
C CYS A 335 13.83 -46.84 9.81
N ARG A 336 13.22 -45.81 10.41
CA ARG A 336 11.90 -45.29 9.98
C ARG A 336 11.96 -44.59 8.62
N HIS A 337 13.08 -43.92 8.29
CA HIS A 337 13.30 -43.29 6.99
C HIS A 337 13.27 -44.31 5.85
N CYS A 338 14.14 -45.32 5.89
CA CYS A 338 14.23 -46.36 4.84
C CYS A 338 12.96 -47.22 4.76
N ARG A 339 12.29 -47.46 5.90
CA ARG A 339 10.99 -48.14 5.90
C ARG A 339 9.93 -47.35 5.13
N PHE A 340 9.85 -46.03 5.33
CA PHE A 340 8.90 -45.18 4.61
C PHE A 340 9.26 -45.03 3.14
N LYS A 341 10.56 -44.86 2.82
CA LYS A 341 11.07 -44.88 1.44
C LYS A 341 10.69 -46.18 0.73
N LYS A 342 10.81 -47.33 1.39
CA LYS A 342 10.39 -48.63 0.84
C LYS A 342 8.88 -48.75 0.67
N CYS A 343 8.06 -48.23 1.59
CA CYS A 343 6.60 -48.17 1.42
C CYS A 343 6.19 -47.44 0.14
N LEU A 344 6.80 -46.28 -0.15
CA LEU A 344 6.53 -45.53 -1.37
C LEU A 344 7.03 -46.28 -2.60
N ARG A 345 8.23 -46.85 -2.54
CA ARG A 345 8.85 -47.60 -3.66
C ARG A 345 8.04 -48.81 -4.09
N VAL A 346 7.40 -49.52 -3.16
CA VAL A 346 6.55 -50.67 -3.50
C VAL A 346 5.17 -50.26 -4.00
N GLY A 347 4.82 -48.97 -3.96
CA GLY A 347 3.56 -48.45 -4.47
C GLY A 347 2.47 -48.16 -3.43
N MET A 348 2.81 -47.95 -2.15
CA MET A 348 1.81 -47.47 -1.19
C MET A 348 1.36 -46.04 -1.51
N ASP A 349 0.08 -45.85 -1.80
CA ASP A 349 -0.52 -44.58 -2.20
C ASP A 349 -1.20 -43.85 -1.02
N ARG A 350 -0.93 -42.55 -0.91
CA ARG A 350 -1.48 -41.63 0.10
C ARG A 350 -2.94 -41.29 -0.16
N SER A 351 -3.40 -41.34 -1.42
CA SER A 351 -4.77 -41.00 -1.82
C SER A 351 -5.82 -41.94 -1.20
N GLU A 352 -5.41 -43.18 -0.92
CA GLU A 352 -6.21 -44.29 -0.37
C GLU A 352 -6.70 -44.07 1.07
N LEU A 353 -6.04 -43.19 1.83
CA LEU A 353 -6.46 -42.83 3.20
C LEU A 353 -7.82 -42.13 3.22
N ASN A 354 -8.20 -41.49 2.12
CA ASN A 354 -9.49 -40.84 1.96
C ASN A 354 -10.61 -41.87 1.74
N ILE A 355 -10.31 -43.03 1.15
CA ILE A 355 -11.27 -44.12 0.88
C ILE A 355 -11.57 -44.91 2.17
N GLU A 356 -10.57 -45.20 3.02
CA GLU A 356 -10.80 -45.82 4.34
C GLU A 356 -11.66 -44.94 5.27
N ARG A 357 -11.50 -43.60 5.21
CA ARG A 357 -12.33 -42.63 5.94
C ARG A 357 -13.79 -42.64 5.45
N ARG A 358 -14.03 -42.86 4.15
CA ARG A 358 -15.37 -43.03 3.56
C ARG A 358 -16.04 -44.34 4.03
N ARG A 359 -15.32 -45.46 3.99
CA ARG A 359 -15.84 -46.78 4.44
C ARG A 359 -16.23 -46.82 5.92
N LYS A 360 -15.46 -46.18 6.81
CA LYS A 360 -15.79 -46.09 8.24
C LYS A 360 -16.97 -45.17 8.56
N ARG A 361 -17.28 -44.20 7.68
CA ARG A 361 -18.48 -43.35 7.80
C ARG A 361 -19.74 -44.11 7.37
N LYS A 362 -19.67 -44.88 6.27
CA LYS A 362 -20.76 -45.75 5.79
C LYS A 362 -21.18 -46.85 6.78
N ALA A 363 -20.24 -47.34 7.59
CA ALA A 363 -20.53 -48.33 8.65
C ALA A 363 -21.16 -47.73 9.92
N ARG A 364 -21.14 -46.40 10.09
CA ARG A 364 -21.75 -45.71 11.24
C ARG A 364 -23.15 -45.15 10.93
N ASP A 365 -23.53 -45.05 9.66
CA ASP A 365 -24.82 -44.51 9.24
C ASP A 365 -25.27 -45.17 7.92
N PRO A 366 -26.19 -46.16 7.96
CA PRO A 366 -26.59 -46.94 6.79
C PRO A 366 -27.52 -46.18 5.81
N GLY A 367 -27.98 -44.98 6.17
CA GLY A 367 -29.03 -44.25 5.44
C GLY A 367 -28.56 -43.23 4.39
N VAL A 368 -27.25 -43.01 4.23
CA VAL A 368 -26.73 -42.04 3.25
C VAL A 368 -26.46 -42.76 1.92
N SER A 369 -27.28 -42.48 0.89
CA SER A 369 -27.06 -43.00 -0.45
C SER A 369 -25.83 -42.34 -1.11
N ASP A 370 -25.03 -43.13 -1.84
CA ASP A 370 -23.79 -42.66 -2.47
C ASP A 370 -24.01 -41.59 -3.57
N ASN A 371 -25.26 -41.30 -3.95
CA ASN A 371 -25.58 -40.46 -5.11
C ASN A 371 -25.50 -38.95 -4.85
N GLU A 372 -25.51 -38.46 -3.60
CA GLU A 372 -25.35 -37.01 -3.34
C GLU A 372 -23.88 -36.53 -3.37
N TYR A 373 -22.91 -37.46 -3.32
CA TYR A 373 -21.48 -37.10 -3.29
C TYR A 373 -20.64 -37.69 -4.43
N GLU A 374 -21.17 -38.59 -5.26
CA GLU A 374 -20.47 -39.06 -6.47
C GLU A 374 -20.83 -38.31 -7.76
N GLU A 375 -21.99 -37.63 -7.84
CA GLU A 375 -22.23 -36.65 -8.93
C GLU A 375 -21.44 -35.34 -8.74
N ASN A 376 -20.89 -35.09 -7.54
CA ASN A 376 -20.10 -33.90 -7.22
C ASN A 376 -18.60 -33.98 -7.61
N ASN A 377 -18.16 -35.02 -8.31
CA ASN A 377 -16.79 -35.07 -8.86
C ASN A 377 -16.62 -34.31 -10.20
N PHE A 378 -17.66 -33.62 -10.66
CA PHE A 378 -17.59 -32.64 -11.76
C PHE A 378 -18.40 -31.35 -11.47
N ILE A 379 -18.62 -31.02 -10.19
CA ILE A 379 -19.42 -29.85 -9.82
C ILE A 379 -18.51 -28.72 -9.36
N CYS A 380 -18.72 -27.57 -10.00
CA CYS A 380 -18.05 -26.31 -9.76
C CYS A 380 -18.07 -25.94 -8.26
N ASP A 381 -16.99 -25.37 -7.73
CA ASP A 381 -16.99 -24.88 -6.35
C ASP A 381 -18.11 -23.83 -6.20
N PRO A 382 -19.09 -23.99 -5.29
CA PRO A 382 -20.21 -23.06 -5.17
C PRO A 382 -19.77 -21.62 -4.89
N LEU A 383 -18.59 -21.44 -4.28
CA LEU A 383 -18.01 -20.12 -4.09
C LEU A 383 -17.51 -19.51 -5.40
N ILE A 384 -16.94 -20.32 -6.29
CA ILE A 384 -16.51 -19.88 -7.62
C ILE A 384 -17.73 -19.52 -8.47
N ASP A 385 -18.79 -20.32 -8.44
CA ASP A 385 -20.05 -20.00 -9.14
C ASP A 385 -20.68 -18.70 -8.63
N LEU A 386 -20.67 -18.49 -7.31
CA LEU A 386 -21.13 -17.25 -6.70
C LEU A 386 -20.31 -16.05 -7.20
N LEU A 387 -18.98 -16.18 -7.24
CA LEU A 387 -18.10 -15.12 -7.74
C LEU A 387 -18.36 -14.81 -9.22
N HIS A 388 -18.55 -15.83 -10.08
CA HIS A 388 -18.90 -15.63 -11.49
C HIS A 388 -20.26 -14.93 -11.66
N LYS A 389 -21.27 -15.32 -10.88
CA LYS A 389 -22.58 -14.63 -10.91
C LYS A 389 -22.47 -13.15 -10.52
N LYS A 390 -21.66 -12.84 -9.49
CA LYS A 390 -21.41 -11.46 -9.08
C LYS A 390 -20.60 -10.70 -10.14
N GLU A 391 -19.67 -11.34 -10.81
CA GLU A 391 -18.90 -10.74 -11.89
C GLU A 391 -19.77 -10.34 -13.10
N SER A 392 -20.73 -11.19 -13.51
CA SER A 392 -21.67 -10.82 -14.57
C SER A 392 -22.51 -9.58 -14.22
N CYS A 393 -22.87 -9.43 -12.94
CA CYS A 393 -23.58 -8.24 -12.46
C CYS A 393 -22.66 -7.02 -12.40
N TYR A 394 -21.41 -7.21 -11.97
CA TYR A 394 -20.37 -6.17 -11.96
C TYR A 394 -20.11 -5.61 -13.37
N GLU A 395 -19.93 -6.49 -14.37
CA GLU A 395 -19.72 -6.11 -15.77
C GLU A 395 -20.93 -5.33 -16.31
N ALA A 396 -22.17 -5.79 -16.05
CA ALA A 396 -23.38 -5.10 -16.49
C ALA A 396 -23.56 -3.70 -15.86
N LEU A 397 -23.21 -3.55 -14.57
CA LEU A 397 -23.22 -2.27 -13.87
C LEU A 397 -22.19 -1.30 -14.48
N LEU A 398 -20.98 -1.77 -14.77
CA LEU A 398 -19.94 -0.94 -15.40
C LEU A 398 -20.35 -0.44 -16.79
N THR A 399 -21.10 -1.24 -17.55
CA THR A 399 -21.50 -0.91 -18.92
C THR A 399 -22.86 -0.20 -19.01
N SER A 400 -23.50 0.13 -17.89
CA SER A 400 -24.85 0.71 -17.84
C SER A 400 -24.84 2.20 -17.47
N THR A 401 -25.68 3.03 -18.09
CA THR A 401 -25.82 4.47 -17.74
C THR A 401 -26.57 4.68 -16.42
N VAL A 402 -27.44 3.73 -16.03
CA VAL A 402 -28.27 3.81 -14.81
C VAL A 402 -27.62 3.19 -13.57
N SER A 403 -26.32 2.89 -13.63
CA SER A 403 -25.55 2.40 -12.48
C SER A 403 -25.33 3.51 -11.44
N PRO A 404 -25.30 3.21 -10.13
CA PRO A 404 -25.04 4.21 -9.12
C PRO A 404 -23.64 4.80 -9.27
N LEU A 405 -23.56 6.14 -9.24
CA LEU A 405 -22.32 6.90 -9.12
C LEU A 405 -22.37 7.64 -7.79
N HIS A 406 -21.66 7.10 -6.80
CA HIS A 406 -21.73 7.61 -5.43
C HIS A 406 -20.91 8.88 -5.26
N SER A 407 -21.36 9.77 -4.38
CA SER A 407 -20.64 10.99 -4.00
C SER A 407 -19.88 10.83 -2.68
N SER A 408 -20.38 9.99 -1.76
CA SER A 408 -19.76 9.70 -0.46
C SER A 408 -19.77 8.21 -0.10
N LEU A 409 -18.75 7.76 0.64
CA LEU A 409 -18.61 6.36 1.08
C LEU A 409 -19.72 5.96 2.06
N LYS A 410 -20.07 6.85 2.99
CA LYS A 410 -21.11 6.55 3.98
C LYS A 410 -22.47 6.36 3.29
N ASP A 411 -22.81 7.25 2.37
CA ASP A 411 -24.06 7.17 1.59
C ASP A 411 -24.07 5.92 0.70
N ALA A 412 -22.94 5.59 0.08
CA ALA A 412 -22.79 4.39 -0.73
C ALA A 412 -23.09 3.10 0.08
N LEU A 413 -22.60 3.01 1.31
CA LEU A 413 -22.78 1.83 2.16
C LEU A 413 -24.22 1.69 2.69
N ILE A 414 -24.91 2.80 2.94
CA ILE A 414 -26.30 2.81 3.44
C ILE A 414 -27.32 2.63 2.32
N SER A 415 -26.98 3.06 1.09
CA SER A 415 -27.88 2.97 -0.06
C SER A 415 -28.32 1.51 -0.36
N PRO A 416 -29.50 1.31 -0.98
CA PRO A 416 -29.95 -0.01 -1.42
C PRO A 416 -28.89 -0.70 -2.30
N LYS A 417 -28.80 -2.03 -2.21
CA LYS A 417 -27.81 -2.81 -2.97
C LYS A 417 -28.19 -2.86 -4.45
N ALA A 418 -27.32 -2.36 -5.32
CA ALA A 418 -27.53 -2.44 -6.77
C ALA A 418 -27.57 -3.90 -7.26
N PHE A 419 -26.84 -4.80 -6.59
CA PHE A 419 -26.79 -6.22 -6.90
C PHE A 419 -28.10 -6.99 -6.59
N ASP A 420 -29.06 -6.38 -5.90
CA ASP A 420 -30.37 -6.97 -5.63
C ASP A 420 -31.39 -6.65 -6.74
N GLN A 421 -31.08 -5.70 -7.63
CA GLN A 421 -31.92 -5.34 -8.78
C GLN A 421 -31.76 -6.34 -9.93
N PRO A 422 -32.80 -6.53 -10.77
CA PRO A 422 -32.70 -7.44 -11.90
C PRO A 422 -31.66 -6.96 -12.92
N LEU A 423 -30.82 -7.87 -13.40
CA LEU A 423 -29.74 -7.56 -14.35
C LEU A 423 -30.25 -6.86 -15.63
N SER A 424 -31.48 -7.16 -16.04
CA SER A 424 -32.15 -6.56 -17.20
C SER A 424 -32.29 -5.04 -17.12
N LEU A 425 -32.36 -4.46 -15.92
CA LEU A 425 -32.38 -3.01 -15.69
C LEU A 425 -31.13 -2.34 -16.25
N TYR A 426 -29.97 -2.96 -16.03
CA TYR A 426 -28.68 -2.41 -16.43
C TYR A 426 -28.38 -2.71 -17.90
N THR A 427 -28.67 -3.92 -18.37
CA THR A 427 -28.41 -4.32 -19.76
C THR A 427 -29.30 -3.58 -20.78
N SER A 428 -30.46 -3.06 -20.34
CA SER A 428 -31.36 -2.26 -21.20
C SER A 428 -30.89 -0.82 -21.40
N HIS A 429 -29.93 -0.34 -20.63
CA HIS A 429 -29.42 1.03 -20.67
C HIS A 429 -27.90 1.07 -20.88
N PRO A 430 -27.38 0.57 -22.03
CA PRO A 430 -25.94 0.51 -22.27
C PRO A 430 -25.33 1.91 -22.41
N LEU A 431 -24.10 2.06 -21.91
CA LEU A 431 -23.26 3.24 -22.12
C LEU A 431 -22.89 3.37 -23.60
N PRO A 432 -23.16 4.53 -24.23
CA PRO A 432 -22.65 4.85 -25.55
C PRO A 432 -21.12 4.87 -25.60
N VAL A 433 -20.56 4.37 -26.69
CA VAL A 433 -19.11 4.39 -26.95
C VAL A 433 -18.63 5.84 -27.07
N GLY A 434 -17.54 6.18 -26.39
CA GLY A 434 -16.88 7.49 -26.46
C GLY A 434 -17.62 8.64 -25.76
N GLU A 435 -18.67 8.35 -24.99
CA GLU A 435 -19.43 9.39 -24.26
C GLU A 435 -18.57 10.05 -23.16
N GLN A 436 -17.79 9.27 -22.41
CA GLN A 436 -17.01 9.79 -21.29
C GLN A 436 -15.58 10.10 -21.73
N ARG A 437 -15.20 11.38 -21.63
CA ARG A 437 -13.83 11.83 -21.95
C ARG A 437 -12.92 11.90 -20.72
N ASN A 438 -13.49 11.71 -19.52
CA ASN A 438 -12.83 11.97 -18.25
C ASN A 438 -12.45 10.67 -17.51
N PHE A 439 -11.16 10.42 -17.30
CA PHE A 439 -10.65 9.29 -16.50
C PHE A 439 -11.13 9.31 -15.05
N SER A 440 -11.39 10.52 -14.51
CA SER A 440 -11.91 10.72 -13.17
C SER A 440 -13.30 10.09 -12.99
N PHE A 441 -14.15 10.21 -14.01
CA PHE A 441 -15.48 9.57 -14.03
C PHE A 441 -15.35 8.05 -13.93
N TRP A 442 -14.53 7.45 -14.78
CA TRP A 442 -14.38 5.99 -14.81
C TRP A 442 -13.83 5.42 -13.51
N ARG A 443 -12.92 6.12 -12.84
CA ARG A 443 -12.44 5.72 -11.51
C ARG A 443 -13.53 5.78 -10.47
N ALA A 444 -14.28 6.88 -10.43
CA ALA A 444 -15.41 7.02 -9.50
C ALA A 444 -16.47 5.95 -9.73
N LYS A 445 -16.77 5.65 -11.00
CA LYS A 445 -17.70 4.59 -11.40
C LYS A 445 -17.21 3.21 -10.97
N ILE A 446 -15.95 2.86 -11.27
CA ILE A 446 -15.37 1.58 -10.83
C ILE A 446 -15.38 1.46 -9.31
N LEU A 447 -14.99 2.51 -8.58
CA LEU A 447 -15.05 2.53 -7.11
C LEU A 447 -16.48 2.34 -6.60
N SER A 448 -17.46 3.03 -7.20
CA SER A 448 -18.87 2.93 -6.81
C SER A 448 -19.39 1.51 -7.00
N VAL A 449 -19.11 0.91 -8.15
CA VAL A 449 -19.53 -0.48 -8.45
C VAL A 449 -18.77 -1.49 -7.58
N LEU A 450 -17.50 -1.24 -7.22
CA LEU A 450 -16.77 -2.10 -6.27
C LEU A 450 -17.34 -2.03 -4.85
N VAL A 451 -17.88 -0.88 -4.41
CA VAL A 451 -18.59 -0.78 -3.13
C VAL A 451 -19.91 -1.56 -3.17
N GLU A 452 -20.66 -1.48 -4.29
CA GLU A 452 -21.85 -2.32 -4.50
C GLU A 452 -21.51 -3.82 -4.53
N TRP A 453 -20.38 -4.17 -5.16
CA TRP A 453 -19.86 -5.54 -5.16
C TRP A 453 -19.54 -6.02 -3.74
N ALA A 454 -18.92 -5.19 -2.91
CA ALA A 454 -18.67 -5.50 -1.49
C ALA A 454 -19.98 -5.74 -0.71
N LYS A 455 -20.97 -4.85 -0.85
CA LYS A 455 -22.30 -4.96 -0.23
C LYS A 455 -23.05 -6.24 -0.63
N SER A 456 -22.73 -6.81 -1.80
CA SER A 456 -23.36 -8.03 -2.30
C SER A 456 -22.97 -9.29 -1.51
N PHE A 457 -21.92 -9.24 -0.68
CA PHE A 457 -21.51 -10.38 0.14
C PHE A 457 -22.16 -10.37 1.52
N GLU A 458 -22.63 -11.55 1.93
CA GLU A 458 -23.25 -11.76 3.24
C GLU A 458 -22.28 -11.48 4.40
N VAL A 459 -21.01 -11.89 4.28
CA VAL A 459 -19.99 -11.67 5.33
C VAL A 459 -19.75 -10.18 5.54
N PHE A 460 -19.67 -9.40 4.46
CA PHE A 460 -19.48 -7.95 4.54
C PHE A 460 -20.70 -7.25 5.14
N SER A 461 -21.92 -7.68 4.76
CA SER A 461 -23.18 -7.13 5.29
C SER A 461 -23.35 -7.34 6.80
N LYS A 462 -22.66 -8.33 7.39
CA LYS A 462 -22.68 -8.60 8.85
C LYS A 462 -21.74 -7.71 9.66
N LEU A 463 -20.81 -6.99 9.01
CA LEU A 463 -19.90 -6.06 9.67
C LEU A 463 -20.65 -4.78 10.07
N CYS A 464 -20.23 -4.13 11.15
CA CYS A 464 -20.75 -2.80 11.48
C CYS A 464 -20.31 -1.77 10.44
N LEU A 465 -21.02 -0.65 10.35
CA LEU A 465 -20.75 0.39 9.34
C LEU A 465 -19.29 0.88 9.39
N ASP A 466 -18.73 1.06 10.60
CA ASP A 466 -17.35 1.50 10.78
C ASP A 466 -16.34 0.47 10.22
N ASP A 467 -16.52 -0.82 10.49
CA ASP A 467 -15.67 -1.87 9.96
C ASP A 467 -15.83 -2.04 8.44
N GLN A 468 -17.04 -1.83 7.92
CA GLN A 468 -17.29 -1.79 6.47
C GLN A 468 -16.50 -0.66 5.80
N MET A 469 -16.56 0.55 6.36
CA MET A 469 -15.81 1.71 5.87
C MET A 469 -14.31 1.45 5.91
N ARG A 470 -13.79 0.97 7.04
CA ARG A 470 -12.35 0.67 7.23
C ARG A 470 -11.85 -0.36 6.22
N LEU A 471 -12.58 -1.46 6.03
CA LEU A 471 -12.20 -2.51 5.08
C LEU A 471 -12.22 -2.00 3.63
N VAL A 472 -13.23 -1.20 3.26
CA VAL A 472 -13.32 -0.60 1.92
C VAL A 472 -12.14 0.34 1.71
N VAL A 473 -11.91 1.31 2.59
CA VAL A 473 -10.78 2.25 2.44
C VAL A 473 -9.43 1.51 2.37
N HIS A 474 -9.25 0.46 3.16
CA HIS A 474 -8.03 -0.35 3.15
C HIS A 474 -7.78 -1.03 1.79
N THR A 475 -8.81 -1.61 1.17
CA THR A 475 -8.62 -2.58 0.05
C THR A 475 -9.09 -2.08 -1.32
N ILE A 476 -9.96 -1.08 -1.40
CA ILE A 476 -10.70 -0.76 -2.63
C ILE A 476 -9.80 -0.26 -3.77
N PHE A 477 -8.71 0.46 -3.46
CA PHE A 477 -7.75 0.92 -4.47
C PHE A 477 -6.96 -0.24 -5.10
N SER A 478 -6.68 -1.29 -4.32
CA SER A 478 -6.07 -2.53 -4.84
C SER A 478 -7.00 -3.21 -5.83
N ASN A 479 -8.30 -3.27 -5.50
CA ASN A 479 -9.31 -3.80 -6.41
C ASN A 479 -9.55 -2.91 -7.63
N LEU A 480 -9.45 -1.57 -7.49
CA LEU A 480 -9.55 -0.63 -8.62
C LEU A 480 -8.47 -0.90 -9.67
N VAL A 481 -7.20 -0.93 -9.27
CA VAL A 481 -6.09 -1.11 -10.23
C VAL A 481 -6.05 -2.52 -10.82
N LEU A 482 -6.50 -3.53 -10.05
CA LEU A 482 -6.62 -4.89 -10.54
C LEU A 482 -7.78 -5.03 -11.54
N ALA A 483 -8.92 -4.37 -11.29
CA ALA A 483 -10.06 -4.35 -12.19
C ALA A 483 -9.74 -3.61 -13.51
N GLU A 484 -9.07 -2.46 -13.44
CA GLU A 484 -8.61 -1.72 -14.63
C GLU A 484 -7.71 -2.58 -15.54
N ALA A 485 -6.79 -3.33 -14.93
CA ALA A 485 -5.89 -4.22 -15.67
C ALA A 485 -6.63 -5.45 -16.23
N PHE A 486 -7.45 -6.13 -15.43
CA PHE A 486 -8.06 -7.40 -15.86
C PHE A 486 -9.13 -7.20 -16.94
N HIS A 487 -9.99 -6.18 -16.82
CA HIS A 487 -11.08 -5.91 -17.76
C HIS A 487 -10.61 -5.23 -19.07
N THR A 488 -9.36 -4.77 -19.14
CA THR A 488 -8.78 -4.33 -20.41
C THR A 488 -8.78 -5.51 -21.39
N PRO A 489 -9.34 -5.39 -22.62
CA PRO A 489 -9.45 -6.50 -23.56
C PRO A 489 -8.11 -7.19 -23.83
N GLU A 490 -8.12 -8.53 -23.92
CA GLU A 490 -6.90 -9.36 -23.97
C GLU A 490 -5.93 -9.01 -25.11
N LYS A 491 -6.45 -8.47 -26.22
CA LYS A 491 -5.64 -8.01 -27.36
C LYS A 491 -4.71 -6.83 -27.05
N TYR A 492 -4.93 -6.14 -25.93
CA TYR A 492 -4.16 -4.97 -25.54
C TYR A 492 -3.18 -5.26 -24.39
N THR A 493 -1.95 -4.77 -24.55
CA THR A 493 -0.89 -4.83 -23.51
C THR A 493 -0.18 -3.49 -23.32
N ASP A 494 -0.53 -2.50 -24.14
CA ASP A 494 0.07 -1.18 -24.23
C ASP A 494 -0.86 -0.06 -23.74
N ARG A 495 -2.05 -0.40 -23.24
CA ARG A 495 -3.06 0.56 -22.80
C ARG A 495 -4.03 -0.07 -21.80
N ILE A 496 -4.69 0.77 -21.01
CA ILE A 496 -5.87 0.43 -20.21
C ILE A 496 -7.10 0.92 -20.98
N VAL A 497 -8.14 0.10 -21.06
CA VAL A 497 -9.36 0.42 -21.82
C VAL A 497 -10.58 0.32 -20.90
N PHE A 498 -11.37 1.39 -20.85
CA PHE A 498 -12.64 1.43 -20.14
C PHE A 498 -13.80 0.95 -21.02
N PRO A 499 -14.96 0.58 -20.43
CA PRO A 499 -16.08 0.02 -21.17
C PRO A 499 -16.63 0.86 -22.35
N ASP A 500 -16.53 2.19 -22.30
CA ASP A 500 -16.91 3.07 -23.42
C ASP A 500 -15.83 3.20 -24.52
N GLY A 501 -14.71 2.50 -24.38
CA GLY A 501 -13.57 2.58 -25.31
C GLY A 501 -12.52 3.64 -24.95
N LEU A 502 -12.74 4.46 -23.91
CA LEU A 502 -11.73 5.42 -23.46
C LEU A 502 -10.45 4.68 -23.07
N SER A 503 -9.33 5.07 -23.69
CA SER A 503 -8.06 4.36 -23.58
C SER A 503 -6.96 5.23 -22.97
N GLY A 504 -6.26 4.68 -21.97
CA GLY A 504 -5.06 5.23 -21.36
C GLY A 504 -3.82 4.49 -21.86
N TYR A 505 -2.99 5.14 -22.66
CA TYR A 505 -1.87 4.51 -23.35
C TYR A 505 -0.60 4.51 -22.49
N ARG A 506 0.23 3.48 -22.68
CA ARG A 506 1.57 3.33 -22.09
C ARG A 506 2.54 4.38 -22.63
N ASN A 507 2.43 4.67 -23.93
CA ASN A 507 3.22 5.68 -24.63
C ASN A 507 2.24 6.70 -25.20
N LEU A 508 2.29 7.94 -24.73
CA LEU A 508 1.49 9.03 -25.27
C LEU A 508 2.34 9.87 -26.22
N THR A 509 1.87 10.05 -27.45
CA THR A 509 2.34 11.09 -28.38
C THR A 509 2.07 12.48 -27.78
N SER A 510 2.93 13.45 -28.10
CA SER A 510 3.00 14.74 -27.40
C SER A 510 1.70 15.56 -27.40
N CYS A 511 0.81 15.33 -28.37
CA CYS A 511 -0.48 16.02 -28.50
C CYS A 511 -1.51 15.71 -27.39
N VAL A 512 -1.36 14.62 -26.63
CA VAL A 512 -2.33 14.22 -25.57
C VAL A 512 -1.89 14.67 -24.16
N LEU A 513 -0.72 15.31 -24.04
CA LEU A 513 -0.09 15.65 -22.76
C LEU A 513 -0.78 16.80 -21.98
N LYS A 514 -1.62 17.60 -22.62
CA LYS A 514 -2.15 18.86 -22.07
C LYS A 514 -3.27 18.72 -21.04
N GLU A 515 -3.93 17.55 -20.94
CA GLU A 515 -4.98 17.28 -19.95
C GLU A 515 -4.64 16.14 -18.97
N ARG A 516 -3.50 15.45 -19.16
CA ARG A 516 -3.24 14.13 -18.53
C ARG A 516 -1.89 13.99 -17.83
N SER A 517 -1.10 15.06 -17.72
CA SER A 517 0.32 15.01 -17.27
C SER A 517 0.53 14.29 -15.93
N GLY A 518 -0.35 14.47 -14.93
CA GLY A 518 -0.26 13.76 -13.64
C GLY A 518 -0.72 12.29 -13.67
N LEU A 519 -1.47 11.85 -14.69
CA LEU A 519 -2.08 10.51 -14.72
C LEU A 519 -1.26 9.46 -15.45
N VAL A 520 -0.37 9.87 -16.34
CA VAL A 520 0.46 8.96 -17.15
C VAL A 520 1.27 8.00 -16.27
N PRO A 521 1.94 8.44 -15.19
CA PRO A 521 2.70 7.54 -14.33
C PRO A 521 1.83 6.44 -13.72
N THR A 522 0.61 6.77 -13.29
CA THR A 522 -0.31 5.79 -12.68
C THR A 522 -0.78 4.74 -13.69
N VAL A 523 -1.10 5.16 -14.93
CA VAL A 523 -1.52 4.25 -16.00
C VAL A 523 -0.36 3.34 -16.41
N VAL A 524 0.83 3.90 -16.58
CA VAL A 524 2.05 3.14 -16.88
C VAL A 524 2.37 2.13 -15.77
N ALA A 525 2.22 2.52 -14.50
CA ALA A 525 2.43 1.63 -13.37
C ALA A 525 1.46 0.44 -13.37
N VAL A 526 0.17 0.67 -13.62
CA VAL A 526 -0.83 -0.41 -13.78
C VAL A 526 -0.48 -1.31 -14.96
N ILE A 527 -0.09 -0.75 -16.11
CA ILE A 527 0.28 -1.52 -17.29
C ILE A 527 1.50 -2.40 -17.02
N ASN A 528 2.59 -1.81 -16.52
CA ASN A 528 3.88 -2.48 -16.37
C ASN A 528 3.88 -3.53 -15.25
N ASN A 529 3.23 -3.23 -14.12
CA ASN A 529 3.34 -4.05 -12.91
C ASN A 529 2.13 -4.96 -12.67
N ILE A 530 1.00 -4.72 -13.35
CA ILE A 530 -0.21 -5.55 -13.21
C ILE A 530 -0.61 -6.15 -14.56
N LEU A 531 -1.03 -5.34 -15.55
CA LEU A 531 -1.57 -5.83 -16.84
C LEU A 531 -0.59 -6.78 -17.55
N VAL A 532 0.65 -6.33 -17.81
CA VAL A 532 1.63 -7.15 -18.52
C VAL A 532 1.95 -8.45 -17.76
N PRO A 533 2.20 -8.43 -16.43
CA PRO A 533 2.37 -9.66 -15.66
C PRO A 533 1.18 -10.62 -15.68
N ILE A 534 -0.07 -10.14 -15.49
CA ILE A 534 -1.24 -11.03 -15.50
C ILE A 534 -1.48 -11.64 -16.88
N ARG A 535 -1.15 -10.92 -17.97
CA ARG A 535 -1.19 -11.43 -19.34
C ARG A 535 -0.08 -12.46 -19.60
N ARG A 536 1.15 -12.19 -19.15
CA ARG A 536 2.30 -13.13 -19.28
C ARG A 536 2.05 -14.46 -18.58
N MET A 537 1.48 -14.41 -17.38
CA MET A 537 1.12 -15.63 -16.66
C MET A 537 -0.21 -16.22 -17.12
N LYS A 538 -0.90 -15.64 -18.11
CA LYS A 538 -2.22 -16.09 -18.59
C LYS A 538 -3.21 -16.30 -17.45
N MET A 539 -3.37 -15.28 -16.61
CA MET A 539 -4.29 -15.34 -15.47
C MET A 539 -5.72 -15.60 -15.97
N THR A 540 -6.38 -16.62 -15.43
CA THR A 540 -7.77 -16.95 -15.81
C THR A 540 -8.78 -16.08 -15.08
N LYS A 541 -10.01 -15.97 -15.61
CA LYS A 541 -11.12 -15.25 -14.94
C LYS A 541 -11.37 -15.79 -13.53
N THR A 542 -11.32 -17.11 -13.34
CA THR A 542 -11.51 -17.71 -12.00
C THR A 542 -10.37 -17.36 -11.04
N GLU A 543 -9.12 -17.36 -11.49
CA GLU A 543 -7.96 -16.93 -10.69
C GLU A 543 -8.07 -15.45 -10.30
N TYR A 544 -8.47 -14.58 -11.22
CA TYR A 544 -8.71 -13.16 -10.96
C TYR A 544 -9.79 -12.94 -9.91
N LEU A 545 -10.96 -13.57 -10.06
CA LEU A 545 -12.09 -13.41 -9.12
C LEU A 545 -11.72 -13.85 -7.71
N LEU A 546 -11.01 -14.97 -7.59
CA LEU A 546 -10.51 -15.44 -6.30
C LEU A 546 -9.46 -14.49 -5.73
N LEU A 547 -8.52 -13.99 -6.55
CA LEU A 547 -7.50 -13.04 -6.13
C LEU A 547 -8.12 -11.70 -5.67
N GLN A 548 -9.07 -11.15 -6.41
CA GLN A 548 -9.81 -9.93 -6.08
C GLN A 548 -10.52 -10.08 -4.71
N ALA A 549 -11.21 -11.20 -4.50
CA ALA A 549 -11.85 -11.49 -3.21
C ALA A 549 -10.84 -11.71 -2.07
N ILE A 550 -9.69 -12.36 -2.33
CA ILE A 550 -8.62 -12.55 -1.34
C ILE A 550 -8.01 -11.21 -0.92
N ILE A 551 -7.84 -10.28 -1.87
CA ILE A 551 -7.33 -8.92 -1.61
C ILE A 551 -8.36 -8.11 -0.81
N PHE A 552 -9.65 -8.26 -1.11
CA PHE A 552 -10.71 -7.56 -0.39
C PHE A 552 -10.86 -8.01 1.07
N TYR A 553 -10.83 -9.32 1.33
CA TYR A 553 -10.95 -9.86 2.69
C TYR A 553 -9.59 -9.89 3.40
N ASP A 554 -8.97 -8.72 3.58
CA ASP A 554 -7.67 -8.60 4.24
C ASP A 554 -7.79 -8.45 5.77
N PRO A 555 -7.33 -9.42 6.58
CA PRO A 555 -7.39 -9.33 8.04
C PRO A 555 -6.31 -8.40 8.60
N GLU A 556 -5.28 -8.04 7.83
CA GLU A 556 -4.20 -7.14 8.29
C GLU A 556 -4.64 -5.67 8.38
N CYS A 557 -5.92 -5.37 8.17
CA CYS A 557 -6.48 -4.06 8.44
C CYS A 557 -6.56 -3.84 9.97
N LEU A 558 -5.52 -3.22 10.52
CA LEU A 558 -5.30 -3.03 11.97
C LEU A 558 -6.43 -2.26 12.68
N SER A 559 -7.24 -1.51 11.93
CA SER A 559 -8.34 -0.71 12.46
C SER A 559 -9.66 -1.51 12.62
N LEU A 560 -9.72 -2.77 12.18
CA LEU A 560 -10.92 -3.59 12.30
C LEU A 560 -11.20 -4.03 13.74
N SER A 561 -12.48 -4.19 14.08
CA SER A 561 -12.87 -4.89 15.30
C SER A 561 -12.42 -6.36 15.26
N GLU A 562 -12.27 -6.97 16.44
CA GLU A 562 -11.84 -8.38 16.52
C GLU A 562 -12.89 -9.36 15.98
N GLN A 563 -14.17 -9.03 16.13
CA GLN A 563 -15.25 -9.81 15.52
C GLN A 563 -15.15 -9.75 13.98
N ALA A 564 -14.94 -8.55 13.42
CA ALA A 564 -14.71 -8.38 11.99
C ALA A 564 -13.47 -9.15 11.52
N HIS A 565 -12.36 -9.04 12.26
CA HIS A 565 -11.11 -9.73 11.98
C HIS A 565 -11.29 -11.26 11.90
N GLN A 566 -12.06 -11.86 12.82
CA GLN A 566 -12.37 -13.29 12.81
C GLN A 566 -13.20 -13.70 11.58
N LEU A 567 -14.25 -12.94 11.25
CA LEU A 567 -15.11 -13.19 10.09
C LEU A 567 -14.35 -13.07 8.77
N ILE A 568 -13.54 -12.03 8.63
CA ILE A 568 -12.72 -11.75 7.44
C ILE A 568 -11.64 -12.82 7.29
N SER A 569 -10.92 -13.17 8.37
CA SER A 569 -9.92 -14.24 8.38
C SER A 569 -10.51 -15.58 7.96
N ALA A 570 -11.68 -15.94 8.50
CA ALA A 570 -12.37 -17.17 8.14
C ALA A 570 -12.79 -17.19 6.65
N LYS A 571 -13.29 -16.05 6.14
CA LYS A 571 -13.66 -15.91 4.73
C LYS A 571 -12.45 -15.98 3.80
N ARG A 572 -11.35 -15.28 4.11
CA ARG A 572 -10.09 -15.34 3.35
C ARG A 572 -9.52 -16.75 3.32
N LYS A 573 -9.53 -17.44 4.47
CA LYS A 573 -9.11 -18.85 4.54
C LYS A 573 -9.93 -19.73 3.60
N ARG A 574 -11.25 -19.57 3.54
CA ARG A 574 -12.10 -20.32 2.58
C ARG A 574 -11.74 -20.01 1.13
N LEU A 575 -11.52 -18.75 0.78
CA LEU A 575 -11.12 -18.33 -0.57
C LEU A 575 -9.77 -18.94 -0.98
N LEU A 576 -8.79 -18.95 -0.07
CA LEU A 576 -7.49 -19.59 -0.31
C LEU A 576 -7.62 -21.11 -0.55
N HIS A 577 -8.50 -21.80 0.19
CA HIS A 577 -8.78 -23.21 -0.06
C HIS A 577 -9.47 -23.45 -1.41
N SER A 578 -10.42 -22.59 -1.81
CA SER A 578 -11.07 -22.67 -3.12
C SER A 578 -10.09 -22.44 -4.26
N LEU A 579 -9.18 -21.46 -4.13
CA LEU A 579 -8.10 -21.25 -5.10
C LEU A 579 -7.17 -22.45 -5.17
N ARG A 580 -6.75 -23.01 -4.03
CA ARG A 580 -5.89 -24.20 -4.01
C ARG A 580 -6.57 -25.38 -4.70
N ARG A 581 -7.84 -25.65 -4.38
CA ARG A 581 -8.61 -26.73 -4.99
C ARG A 581 -8.79 -26.52 -6.50
N HIS A 582 -9.11 -25.32 -6.94
CA HIS A 582 -9.25 -24.99 -8.36
C HIS A 582 -7.97 -25.26 -9.15
N LEU A 583 -6.81 -24.91 -8.57
CA LEU A 583 -5.53 -25.17 -9.22
C LEU A 583 -5.16 -26.66 -9.17
N ASP A 584 -5.44 -27.36 -8.08
CA ASP A 584 -5.21 -28.81 -7.97
C ASP A 584 -6.07 -29.62 -8.96
N THR A 585 -7.23 -29.11 -9.40
CA THR A 585 -8.06 -29.77 -10.44
C THR A 585 -7.66 -29.41 -11.86
N LYS A 586 -6.97 -28.28 -12.07
CA LYS A 586 -6.54 -27.80 -13.40
C LYS A 586 -5.11 -28.19 -13.75
N CYS A 587 -4.21 -28.27 -12.77
CA CYS A 587 -2.83 -28.66 -12.96
C CYS A 587 -2.69 -30.19 -12.93
N SER A 588 -1.78 -30.72 -13.75
CA SER A 588 -1.57 -32.18 -13.83
C SER A 588 -0.70 -32.71 -12.69
N ASP A 589 0.14 -31.85 -12.11
CA ASP A 589 1.10 -32.17 -11.06
C ASP A 589 0.88 -31.28 -9.81
N PRO A 590 0.86 -31.84 -8.58
CA PRO A 590 0.79 -31.06 -7.34
C PRO A 590 1.88 -29.99 -7.16
N VAL A 591 3.08 -30.20 -7.73
CA VAL A 591 4.17 -29.21 -7.69
C VAL A 591 3.84 -28.03 -8.60
N GLU A 592 3.34 -28.30 -9.80
CA GLU A 592 2.86 -27.27 -10.73
C GLU A 592 1.70 -26.47 -10.13
N SER A 593 0.74 -27.14 -9.49
CA SER A 593 -0.36 -26.48 -8.76
C SER A 593 0.16 -25.58 -7.64
N ALA A 594 1.14 -26.05 -6.85
CA ALA A 594 1.74 -25.26 -5.78
C ALA A 594 2.49 -24.03 -6.31
N LYS A 595 3.24 -24.20 -7.41
CA LYS A 595 3.91 -23.10 -8.10
C LYS A 595 2.90 -22.08 -8.60
N ARG A 596 1.83 -22.53 -9.26
CA ARG A 596 0.77 -21.65 -9.78
C ARG A 596 0.05 -20.88 -8.67
N PHE A 597 -0.23 -21.55 -7.56
CA PHE A 597 -0.84 -20.93 -6.38
C PHE A 597 0.04 -19.80 -5.83
N ALA A 598 1.34 -20.04 -5.71
CA ALA A 598 2.29 -19.02 -5.29
C ALA A 598 2.39 -17.87 -6.31
N GLU A 599 2.46 -18.15 -7.62
CA GLU A 599 2.53 -17.13 -8.66
C GLU A 599 1.34 -16.16 -8.62
N VAL A 600 0.12 -16.68 -8.41
CA VAL A 600 -1.11 -15.88 -8.28
C VAL A 600 -1.05 -15.01 -7.03
N LEU A 601 -0.71 -15.57 -5.86
CA LEU A 601 -0.64 -14.80 -4.61
C LEU A 601 0.48 -13.75 -4.60
N LEU A 602 1.61 -14.01 -5.26
CA LEU A 602 2.70 -13.04 -5.41
C LEU A 602 2.32 -11.84 -6.30
N ARG A 603 1.13 -11.82 -6.91
CA ARG A 603 0.62 -10.61 -7.57
C ARG A 603 0.10 -9.57 -6.57
N ILE A 604 -0.32 -9.98 -5.36
CA ILE A 604 -0.89 -9.10 -4.33
C ILE A 604 0.06 -7.93 -4.02
N SER A 605 1.36 -8.19 -3.84
CA SER A 605 2.33 -7.14 -3.50
C SER A 605 2.48 -6.08 -4.59
N ASN A 606 2.49 -6.49 -5.86
CA ASN A 606 2.53 -5.55 -7.00
C ASN A 606 1.24 -4.73 -7.10
N VAL A 607 0.09 -5.36 -6.88
CA VAL A 607 -1.21 -4.69 -6.87
C VAL A 607 -1.25 -3.63 -5.76
N GLN A 608 -0.88 -4.00 -4.53
CA GLN A 608 -0.86 -3.08 -3.37
C GLN A 608 0.12 -1.92 -3.59
N LYS A 609 1.32 -2.19 -4.13
CA LYS A 609 2.32 -1.14 -4.45
C LYS A 609 1.78 -0.13 -5.45
N VAL A 610 1.17 -0.60 -6.54
CA VAL A 610 0.58 0.29 -7.57
C VAL A 610 -0.64 1.02 -7.03
N ALA A 611 -1.46 0.38 -6.19
CA ALA A 611 -2.61 1.00 -5.54
C ALA A 611 -2.20 2.15 -4.62
N ALA A 612 -1.18 1.95 -3.78
CA ALA A 612 -0.63 2.98 -2.91
C ALA A 612 -0.08 4.16 -3.73
N PHE A 613 0.77 3.88 -4.73
CA PHE A 613 1.30 4.91 -5.63
C PHE A 613 0.19 5.70 -6.33
N LYS A 614 -0.86 5.02 -6.80
CA LYS A 614 -2.00 5.67 -7.47
C LYS A 614 -2.79 6.56 -6.52
N ARG A 615 -2.98 6.12 -5.27
CA ARG A 615 -3.65 6.91 -4.22
C ARG A 615 -2.85 8.17 -3.90
N GLU A 616 -1.56 8.03 -3.64
CA GLU A 616 -0.64 9.15 -3.37
C GLU A 616 -0.63 10.15 -4.52
N THR A 617 -0.51 9.67 -5.77
CA THR A 617 -0.52 10.52 -6.95
C THR A 617 -1.84 11.29 -7.10
N LEU A 618 -2.99 10.72 -6.71
CA LEU A 618 -4.27 11.44 -6.74
C LEU A 618 -4.32 12.58 -5.71
N CYS A 619 -3.77 12.36 -4.52
CA CYS A 619 -3.61 13.43 -3.53
C CYS A 619 -2.69 14.53 -4.07
N THR A 620 -1.53 14.18 -4.64
CA THR A 620 -0.62 15.12 -5.30
C THR A 620 -1.32 15.94 -6.39
N ILE A 621 -2.07 15.28 -7.27
CA ILE A 621 -2.81 15.94 -8.36
C ILE A 621 -3.82 16.96 -7.83
N GLU A 622 -4.52 16.64 -6.74
CA GLU A 622 -5.46 17.56 -6.11
C GLU A 622 -4.74 18.71 -5.42
N THR A 623 -3.69 18.44 -4.64
CA THR A 623 -2.88 19.46 -3.95
C THR A 623 -2.30 20.48 -4.92
N PHE A 624 -1.75 20.03 -6.05
CA PHE A 624 -1.18 20.89 -7.08
C PHE A 624 -2.19 21.32 -8.15
N ASN A 625 -3.48 20.99 -7.96
CA ASN A 625 -4.58 21.33 -8.87
C ASN A 625 -4.28 21.00 -10.35
N LEU A 626 -3.65 19.85 -10.60
CA LEU A 626 -3.29 19.39 -11.95
C LEU A 626 -4.54 18.88 -12.71
N MET A 627 -5.52 18.37 -11.98
CA MET A 627 -6.84 17.93 -12.46
C MET A 627 -7.81 17.95 -11.28
N THR A 628 -9.12 18.06 -11.53
CA THR A 628 -10.16 17.91 -10.51
C THR A 628 -10.65 16.46 -10.44
N PRO A 629 -10.21 15.64 -9.46
CA PRO A 629 -10.69 14.29 -9.32
C PRO A 629 -12.12 14.28 -8.76
N HIS A 630 -12.84 13.18 -8.96
CA HIS A 630 -14.21 13.07 -8.49
C HIS A 630 -14.25 13.06 -6.95
N PRO A 631 -15.20 13.75 -6.29
CA PRO A 631 -15.26 13.87 -4.83
C PRO A 631 -15.19 12.53 -4.10
N PHE A 632 -15.97 11.55 -4.55
CA PHE A 632 -15.95 10.17 -4.00
C PHE A 632 -14.57 9.51 -4.05
N THR A 633 -13.84 9.70 -5.15
CA THR A 633 -12.48 9.16 -5.29
C THR A 633 -11.53 9.83 -4.29
N MET A 634 -11.67 11.14 -4.06
CA MET A 634 -10.85 11.88 -3.10
C MET A 634 -11.18 11.55 -1.65
N GLU A 635 -12.47 11.42 -1.30
CA GLU A 635 -12.90 11.00 0.04
C GLU A 635 -12.22 9.68 0.41
N ILE A 636 -12.32 8.65 -0.44
CA ILE A 636 -11.70 7.35 -0.20
C ILE A 636 -10.16 7.44 -0.21
N SER A 637 -9.58 8.32 -1.02
CA SER A 637 -8.12 8.51 -1.08
C SER A 637 -7.55 9.08 0.21
N LYS A 638 -8.29 9.96 0.89
CA LYS A 638 -7.87 10.67 2.10
C LYS A 638 -8.26 9.98 3.41
N ALA A 639 -9.23 9.07 3.39
CA ALA A 639 -9.88 8.50 4.58
C ALA A 639 -9.05 7.51 5.43
N TYR A 640 -7.72 7.62 5.52
CA TYR A 640 -6.98 6.81 6.50
C TYR A 640 -7.48 7.14 7.93
N PRO A 641 -7.60 6.14 8.83
CA PRO A 641 -8.22 6.36 10.13
C PRO A 641 -7.47 7.42 10.93
N ASP A 642 -8.24 8.39 11.41
CA ASP A 642 -7.85 9.36 12.42
C ASP A 642 -7.11 8.67 13.57
N TYR A 643 -6.24 9.41 14.26
CA TYR A 643 -5.55 8.88 15.44
C TYR A 643 -6.54 8.25 16.42
N ALA A 644 -6.31 6.98 16.76
CA ALA A 644 -7.08 6.27 17.76
C ALA A 644 -7.01 6.99 19.12
N SER A 645 -8.06 6.88 19.95
CA SER A 645 -8.07 7.45 21.31
C SER A 645 -6.88 6.99 22.15
N THR A 646 -6.36 5.79 21.89
CA THR A 646 -5.16 5.24 22.54
C THR A 646 -3.86 5.97 22.20
N ALA A 647 -3.83 6.81 21.17
CA ALA A 647 -2.67 7.65 20.88
C ALA A 647 -2.54 8.85 21.84
N PHE A 648 -3.63 9.22 22.54
CA PHE A 648 -3.72 10.43 23.38
C PHE A 648 -4.29 10.20 24.79
N ASN A 649 -4.60 8.96 25.17
CA ASN A 649 -5.23 8.61 26.45
C ASN A 649 -4.25 8.59 27.65
N CYS A 650 -3.12 9.28 27.55
CA CYS A 650 -2.15 9.46 28.62
C CYS A 650 -1.90 10.95 28.87
N GLU A 651 -1.24 11.25 29.98
CA GLU A 651 -0.71 12.59 30.24
C GLU A 651 0.76 12.68 29.84
N ASN A 652 1.22 13.90 29.54
CA ASN A 652 2.65 14.14 29.40
C ASN A 652 3.35 13.96 30.76
N ILE A 653 4.59 13.46 30.74
CA ILE A 653 5.38 13.36 31.97
C ILE A 653 5.95 14.73 32.33
N GLU A 654 6.39 15.49 31.32
CA GLU A 654 6.72 16.90 31.46
C GLU A 654 5.46 17.76 31.38
N ASN A 655 5.54 19.00 31.89
CA ASN A 655 4.39 19.90 31.84
C ASN A 655 4.03 20.27 30.38
N ASP A 656 2.73 20.52 30.13
CA ASP A 656 2.22 20.78 28.79
C ASP A 656 2.84 22.02 28.12
N VAL A 657 3.27 23.01 28.91
CA VAL A 657 3.93 24.22 28.40
C VAL A 657 5.33 23.89 27.86
N TYR A 658 6.09 23.07 28.57
CA TYR A 658 7.38 22.54 28.15
C TYR A 658 7.22 21.65 26.91
N CYS A 659 6.27 20.73 26.93
CA CYS A 659 6.03 19.85 25.78
C CYS A 659 5.62 20.64 24.53
N SER A 660 4.75 21.63 24.67
CA SER A 660 4.29 22.46 23.55
C SER A 660 5.39 23.38 23.00
N SER A 661 6.27 23.89 23.87
CA SER A 661 7.41 24.76 23.46
C SER A 661 8.58 23.97 22.90
N THR A 662 8.83 22.76 23.39
CA THR A 662 9.95 21.91 22.96
C THR A 662 9.62 21.13 21.69
N PHE A 663 8.38 20.65 21.55
CA PHE A 663 7.94 19.83 20.42
C PHE A 663 7.09 20.57 19.38
N ALA A 664 6.87 21.88 19.56
CA ALA A 664 6.20 22.83 18.65
C ALA A 664 4.89 22.34 18.00
N ALA A 665 3.76 22.77 18.57
CA ALA A 665 2.42 22.44 18.10
C ALA A 665 1.67 23.68 17.58
N THR A 666 1.85 24.02 16.32
CA THR A 666 0.75 24.58 15.51
C THR A 666 0.25 23.41 14.68
N ASP A 667 -0.95 22.90 14.99
CA ASP A 667 -1.56 21.69 14.40
C ASP A 667 -1.11 20.35 14.99
N ALA A 668 -1.17 20.21 16.32
CA ALA A 668 -0.93 18.93 16.98
C ALA A 668 -1.89 17.82 16.50
N PRO A 669 -1.41 16.57 16.43
CA PRO A 669 -2.27 15.42 16.20
C PRO A 669 -3.23 15.29 17.39
N ALA A 670 -4.49 14.93 17.11
CA ALA A 670 -5.55 14.77 18.10
C ALA A 670 -6.52 13.66 17.69
N VAL A 671 -7.31 13.17 18.65
CA VAL A 671 -8.33 12.15 18.37
C VAL A 671 -9.32 12.70 17.33
N GLY A 672 -9.47 12.00 16.20
CA GLY A 672 -10.40 12.40 15.14
C GLY A 672 -9.83 13.41 14.12
N ASN A 673 -8.52 13.69 14.13
CA ASN A 673 -7.86 14.41 13.04
C ASN A 673 -6.74 13.57 12.39
N ASP A 674 -6.22 14.05 11.26
CA ASP A 674 -5.16 13.43 10.45
C ASP A 674 -3.86 14.27 10.42
N ASN A 675 -3.71 15.22 11.33
CA ASN A 675 -2.53 16.10 11.38
C ASN A 675 -1.24 15.28 11.54
N ASP A 676 -0.19 15.61 10.78
CA ASP A 676 1.10 14.97 10.96
C ASP A 676 1.68 15.24 12.35
N ARG A 677 2.44 14.27 12.90
CA ARG A 677 3.19 14.49 14.14
C ARG A 677 4.23 15.60 13.91
N PRO A 678 4.45 16.51 14.87
CA PRO A 678 5.49 17.52 14.74
C PRO A 678 6.86 16.89 14.47
N ASN A 679 7.65 17.48 13.56
CA ASN A 679 8.98 16.98 13.23
C ASN A 679 9.86 16.80 14.48
N ALA A 680 9.76 17.71 15.46
CA ALA A 680 10.49 17.64 16.72
C ALA A 680 10.20 16.36 17.55
N CYS A 681 9.07 15.68 17.30
CA CYS A 681 8.71 14.43 17.98
C CYS A 681 9.49 13.20 17.45
N PHE A 682 10.24 13.32 16.35
CA PHE A 682 10.98 12.18 15.76
C PHE A 682 12.21 12.57 14.92
N LYS A 683 12.49 13.86 14.74
CA LYS A 683 13.68 14.38 14.04
C LYS A 683 14.53 15.22 14.97
N ASP A 684 15.84 15.13 14.79
CA ASP A 684 16.82 15.95 15.51
C ASP A 684 16.88 17.39 14.99
N ALA A 685 17.73 18.21 15.61
CA ALA A 685 17.94 19.61 15.22
C ALA A 685 18.49 19.78 13.78
N ALA A 686 19.00 18.71 13.17
CA ALA A 686 19.46 18.68 11.78
C ALA A 686 18.35 18.23 10.81
N GLY A 687 17.13 17.98 11.29
CA GLY A 687 15.98 17.56 10.47
C GLY A 687 16.00 16.07 10.09
N THR A 688 16.92 15.29 10.63
CA THR A 688 17.07 13.86 10.33
C THR A 688 16.26 13.01 11.31
N VAL A 689 15.63 11.92 10.84
CA VAL A 689 14.88 11.01 11.72
C VAL A 689 15.83 10.36 12.71
N SER A 690 15.52 10.52 14.01
CA SER A 690 16.32 9.99 15.12
C SER A 690 15.44 9.15 16.05
N GLU A 691 15.77 7.88 16.18
CA GLU A 691 15.08 6.97 17.11
C GLU A 691 15.28 7.41 18.57
N ASP A 692 16.39 8.08 18.90
CA ASP A 692 16.65 8.61 20.24
C ASP A 692 15.73 9.79 20.58
N VAL A 693 15.49 10.69 19.61
CA VAL A 693 14.55 11.80 19.78
C VAL A 693 13.13 11.27 19.96
N LYS A 694 12.76 10.27 19.16
CA LYS A 694 11.45 9.61 19.27
C LYS A 694 11.28 8.89 20.60
N ALA A 695 12.30 8.17 21.08
CA ALA A 695 12.28 7.54 22.40
C ALA A 695 12.14 8.59 23.51
N GLY A 696 12.84 9.72 23.40
CA GLY A 696 12.68 10.87 24.30
C GLY A 696 11.26 11.44 24.28
N ALA A 697 10.65 11.61 23.11
CA ALA A 697 9.28 12.08 22.96
C ALA A 697 8.24 11.11 23.57
N ILE A 698 8.42 9.79 23.40
CA ILE A 698 7.57 8.75 24.00
C ILE A 698 7.63 8.80 25.53
N VAL A 699 8.80 9.09 26.10
CA VAL A 699 8.99 9.12 27.55
C VAL A 699 8.54 10.46 28.13
N SER A 700 8.95 11.59 27.57
CA SER A 700 8.74 12.91 28.17
C SER A 700 7.39 13.54 27.82
N CYS A 701 6.98 13.48 26.55
CA CYS A 701 5.80 14.18 26.04
C CYS A 701 4.90 13.31 25.13
N PRO A 702 4.48 12.12 25.59
CA PRO A 702 3.73 11.18 24.75
C PRO A 702 2.36 11.69 24.31
N LYS A 703 1.67 12.52 25.10
CA LYS A 703 0.36 13.08 24.72
C LYS A 703 0.52 14.12 23.61
N THR A 704 1.47 15.05 23.76
CA THR A 704 1.74 16.10 22.76
C THR A 704 2.18 15.51 21.42
N CYS A 705 2.95 14.42 21.44
CA CYS A 705 3.44 13.75 20.24
C CYS A 705 2.55 12.60 19.73
N GLY A 706 1.42 12.29 20.37
CA GLY A 706 0.52 11.21 19.96
C GLY A 706 1.14 9.80 20.05
N TYR A 707 1.87 9.54 21.14
CA TYR A 707 2.60 8.30 21.43
C TYR A 707 2.12 7.59 22.71
N CYS A 708 0.96 7.91 23.26
CA CYS A 708 0.48 7.29 24.51
C CYS A 708 0.46 5.76 24.47
N CYS A 709 0.05 5.17 23.35
CA CYS A 709 0.04 3.72 23.13
C CYS A 709 1.42 3.06 23.10
N LEU A 710 2.50 3.84 22.95
CA LEU A 710 3.89 3.36 22.97
C LEU A 710 4.57 3.59 24.32
N SER A 711 3.92 4.28 25.25
CA SER A 711 4.48 4.53 26.57
C SER A 711 4.45 3.27 27.44
N ALA A 712 5.37 3.20 28.42
CA ALA A 712 5.50 2.06 29.32
C ALA A 712 4.21 1.74 30.11
N ALA A 713 3.40 2.76 30.38
CA ALA A 713 2.12 2.63 31.06
C ALA A 713 1.05 1.87 30.24
N PHE A 714 1.20 1.80 28.91
CA PHE A 714 0.20 1.23 27.99
C PHE A 714 0.73 0.04 27.18
N THR A 715 1.95 -0.47 27.45
CA THR A 715 2.64 -1.48 26.62
C THR A 715 2.69 -2.89 27.21
N CYS A 716 1.66 -3.29 27.97
CA CYS A 716 1.45 -4.66 28.45
C CYS A 716 0.26 -5.32 27.75
N THR A 717 0.08 -6.63 27.95
CA THR A 717 -1.11 -7.34 27.47
C THR A 717 -2.25 -7.25 28.47
N ASN A 718 -3.48 -7.05 27.99
CA ASN A 718 -4.68 -7.27 28.81
C ASN A 718 -4.82 -8.74 29.20
N LYS A 719 -5.64 -9.02 30.21
CA LYS A 719 -5.96 -10.38 30.63
C LYS A 719 -6.65 -11.13 29.49
N GLU A 720 -6.33 -12.41 29.31
CA GLU A 720 -6.86 -13.25 28.22
C GLU A 720 -8.40 -13.38 28.28
N PHE A 721 -8.97 -13.37 29.49
CA PHE A 721 -10.41 -13.38 29.74
C PHE A 721 -10.78 -12.31 30.78
N PRO A 722 -10.96 -11.05 30.35
CA PRO A 722 -11.32 -9.95 31.24
C PRO A 722 -12.82 -10.04 31.58
N ARG A 723 -13.20 -9.61 32.80
CA ARG A 723 -14.61 -9.52 33.23
C ARG A 723 -15.40 -8.49 32.41
N VAL A 724 -14.70 -7.56 31.80
CA VAL A 724 -15.23 -6.45 31.00
C VAL A 724 -14.54 -6.40 29.64
N ASN A 725 -15.25 -6.00 28.59
CA ASN A 725 -14.63 -5.85 27.29
C ASN A 725 -13.70 -4.62 27.30
N CYS A 726 -12.39 -4.86 27.36
CA CYS A 726 -11.40 -3.78 27.41
C CYS A 726 -11.52 -2.77 26.27
N LYS A 727 -12.10 -3.15 25.11
CA LYS A 727 -12.28 -2.25 23.95
C LYS A 727 -13.39 -1.23 24.11
N THR A 728 -14.31 -1.45 25.05
CA THR A 728 -15.41 -0.51 25.35
C THR A 728 -15.12 0.37 26.57
N VAL A 729 -13.95 0.19 27.19
CA VAL A 729 -13.56 0.94 28.39
C VAL A 729 -13.16 2.35 28.00
N THR A 730 -13.78 3.33 28.65
CA THR A 730 -13.49 4.75 28.48
C THR A 730 -12.50 5.24 29.53
N GLN A 731 -11.80 6.34 29.25
CA GLN A 731 -10.88 6.95 30.22
C GLN A 731 -11.60 7.40 31.50
N LYS A 732 -12.88 7.77 31.41
CA LYS A 732 -13.71 8.08 32.59
C LYS A 732 -13.90 6.85 33.48
N GLN A 733 -14.12 5.67 32.89
CA GLN A 733 -14.19 4.42 33.65
C GLN A 733 -12.84 4.05 34.26
N CYS A 734 -11.72 4.33 33.59
CA CYS A 734 -10.39 4.14 34.17
C CYS A 734 -10.17 4.99 35.44
N ASN A 735 -10.79 6.17 35.53
CA ASN A 735 -10.69 7.08 36.67
C ASN A 735 -11.83 6.91 37.70
N ASP A 736 -12.80 6.06 37.43
CA ASP A 736 -13.94 5.83 38.32
C ASP A 736 -13.58 4.87 39.45
N VAL A 737 -13.96 5.23 40.68
CA VAL A 737 -13.62 4.49 41.91
C VAL A 737 -14.09 3.03 41.86
N LEU A 738 -15.21 2.74 41.20
CA LEU A 738 -15.78 1.40 41.13
C LEU A 738 -15.06 0.51 40.10
N TRP A 739 -14.61 1.09 38.99
CA TRP A 739 -14.06 0.33 37.86
C TRP A 739 -12.54 0.23 37.90
N ARG A 740 -11.86 1.23 38.46
CA ARG A 740 -10.40 1.40 38.39
C ARG A 740 -9.62 0.18 38.87
N GLN A 741 -10.01 -0.43 39.98
CA GLN A 741 -9.36 -1.65 40.50
C GLN A 741 -9.56 -2.85 39.55
N MET A 742 -10.78 -3.06 39.08
CA MET A 742 -11.10 -4.14 38.13
C MET A 742 -10.32 -4.00 36.82
N LEU A 743 -10.23 -2.77 36.31
CA LEU A 743 -9.56 -2.44 35.06
C LEU A 743 -8.04 -2.53 35.16
N ALA A 744 -7.45 -2.28 36.33
CA ALA A 744 -6.03 -2.52 36.56
C ALA A 744 -5.63 -3.99 36.45
N GLU A 745 -6.52 -4.91 36.85
CA GLU A 745 -6.28 -6.35 36.72
C GLU A 745 -6.62 -6.89 35.32
N ASP A 746 -7.73 -6.42 34.73
CA ASP A 746 -8.29 -7.03 33.52
C ASP A 746 -7.88 -6.29 32.24
N CYS A 747 -7.82 -4.96 32.27
CA CYS A 747 -7.60 -4.09 31.12
C CYS A 747 -6.45 -3.07 31.30
N PRO A 748 -5.28 -3.47 31.84
CA PRO A 748 -4.22 -2.54 32.20
C PRO A 748 -3.67 -1.74 31.01
N ASN A 749 -3.67 -2.30 29.80
CA ASN A 749 -3.21 -1.62 28.58
C ASN A 749 -4.07 -0.40 28.26
N VAL A 750 -5.38 -0.48 28.45
CA VAL A 750 -6.33 0.56 28.01
C VAL A 750 -6.33 1.76 28.95
N CYS A 751 -6.12 1.50 30.25
CA CYS A 751 -6.17 2.51 31.30
C CYS A 751 -4.79 3.05 31.74
N GLY A 752 -3.70 2.56 31.15
CA GLY A 752 -2.35 3.01 31.53
C GLY A 752 -1.82 2.37 32.82
N PHE A 753 -2.29 1.17 33.19
CA PHE A 753 -1.94 0.49 34.44
C PHE A 753 -0.88 -0.60 34.27
N CYS A 754 -0.17 -0.65 33.15
CA CYS A 754 0.82 -1.69 32.90
C CYS A 754 1.99 -1.72 33.89
N LEU A 755 2.31 -0.57 34.49
CA LEU A 755 3.35 -0.44 35.51
C LEU A 755 2.84 -0.70 36.93
N GLU A 756 1.52 -0.87 37.10
CA GLU A 756 0.86 -0.95 38.39
C GLU A 756 0.75 -2.38 38.92
N GLY A 757 1.07 -3.39 38.08
CA GLY A 757 1.06 -4.79 38.50
C GLY A 757 -0.30 -5.28 39.00
N GLY A 758 -1.39 -4.66 38.56
CA GLY A 758 -2.75 -4.97 38.99
C GLY A 758 -3.19 -4.32 40.31
N CYS A 759 -2.35 -3.50 40.96
CA CYS A 759 -2.73 -2.80 42.18
C CYS A 759 -2.73 -1.28 42.01
N VAL A 760 -3.90 -0.67 42.17
CA VAL A 760 -4.11 0.79 42.06
C VAL A 760 -4.95 1.31 43.23
N ASP A 761 -4.81 2.60 43.53
CA ASP A 761 -5.79 3.30 44.36
C ASP A 761 -7.11 3.42 43.59
N ALA A 762 -8.23 3.07 44.24
CA ALA A 762 -9.55 3.26 43.66
C ALA A 762 -9.88 4.77 43.58
N ALA A 763 -9.57 5.51 44.64
CA ALA A 763 -9.66 6.95 44.64
C ALA A 763 -8.35 7.56 44.13
N VAL A 764 -8.40 8.30 43.03
CA VAL A 764 -7.23 8.90 42.39
C VAL A 764 -6.49 9.93 43.26
N GLU A 765 -7.17 10.48 44.27
CA GLU A 765 -6.67 11.56 45.13
C GLU A 765 -5.99 11.07 46.42
N CYS A 766 -5.86 9.76 46.63
CA CYS A 766 -5.24 9.22 47.86
C CYS A 766 -3.84 9.78 48.13
N ALA A 767 -3.09 10.16 47.10
CA ALA A 767 -1.76 10.74 47.22
C ALA A 767 -1.76 12.16 47.83
N ASN A 768 -2.88 12.88 47.78
CA ASN A 768 -3.00 14.27 48.25
C ASN A 768 -2.97 14.37 49.78
N ASP A 769 -3.51 13.37 50.49
CA ASP A 769 -3.49 13.31 51.95
C ASP A 769 -3.10 11.92 52.45
N LYS A 770 -1.80 11.75 52.68
CA LYS A 770 -1.23 10.49 53.22
C LYS A 770 -1.56 10.25 54.69
N SER A 771 -2.14 11.22 55.40
CA SER A 771 -2.54 11.03 56.80
C SER A 771 -3.66 9.99 56.94
N ILE A 772 -4.46 9.81 55.89
CA ILE A 772 -5.55 8.82 55.81
C ILE A 772 -5.07 7.38 55.99
N CYS A 773 -3.79 7.11 55.69
CA CYS A 773 -3.18 5.80 55.86
C CYS A 773 -2.84 5.46 57.32
N ARG A 774 -2.73 6.48 58.19
CA ARG A 774 -2.28 6.35 59.59
C ARG A 774 -3.41 6.59 60.60
N ASN A 775 -4.49 7.25 60.20
CA ASN A 775 -5.65 7.48 61.06
C ASN A 775 -6.48 6.20 61.20
N THR A 776 -6.78 5.83 62.44
CA THR A 776 -7.54 4.63 62.81
C THR A 776 -8.97 4.66 62.28
N ASP A 777 -9.61 5.84 62.23
CA ASP A 777 -11.01 5.97 61.83
C ASP A 777 -11.19 5.85 60.31
N THR A 778 -10.16 6.18 59.53
CA THR A 778 -10.18 6.09 58.06
C THR A 778 -9.50 4.82 57.54
N GLN A 779 -9.11 3.90 58.42
CA GLN A 779 -8.33 2.73 58.04
C GLN A 779 -9.10 1.79 57.09
N GLU A 780 -10.41 1.64 57.28
CA GLU A 780 -11.27 0.83 56.39
C GLU A 780 -11.44 1.47 55.01
N PHE A 781 -11.60 2.80 54.97
CA PHE A 781 -11.60 3.57 53.73
C PHE A 781 -10.26 3.43 53.00
N ALA A 782 -9.14 3.57 53.71
CA ALA A 782 -7.80 3.48 53.15
C ALA A 782 -7.49 2.08 52.57
N LYS A 783 -7.93 1.01 53.24
CA LYS A 783 -7.78 -0.37 52.73
C LYS A 783 -8.61 -0.65 51.48
N THR A 784 -9.73 0.04 51.30
CA THR A 784 -10.60 -0.16 50.14
C THR A 784 -10.18 0.73 48.97
N ASN A 785 -9.91 2.01 49.24
CA ASN A 785 -9.77 3.03 48.22
C ASN A 785 -8.33 3.51 47.99
N CYS A 786 -7.43 3.34 48.95
CA CYS A 786 -6.05 3.84 48.90
C CYS A 786 -5.00 2.71 49.04
N LYS A 787 -5.25 1.57 48.38
CA LYS A 787 -4.45 0.35 48.50
C LYS A 787 -2.99 0.55 48.12
N LYS A 788 -2.71 1.28 47.05
CA LYS A 788 -1.35 1.55 46.57
C LYS A 788 -0.67 2.59 47.45
N THR A 789 -1.31 3.74 47.66
CA THR A 789 -0.73 4.84 48.46
C THR A 789 -0.43 4.42 49.90
N CYS A 790 -1.30 3.60 50.51
CA CYS A 790 -1.12 3.14 51.89
C CYS A 790 -0.38 1.79 52.00
N GLY A 791 0.10 1.21 50.88
CA GLY A 791 0.95 0.01 50.89
C GLY A 791 0.22 -1.31 51.16
N TYR A 792 -1.09 -1.40 50.90
CA TYR A 792 -1.91 -2.60 51.08
C TYR A 792 -1.90 -3.58 49.89
N CYS A 793 -1.07 -3.35 48.87
CA CYS A 793 -1.04 -4.14 47.63
C CYS A 793 -0.52 -5.59 47.76
N ASN A 794 -0.26 -6.12 48.95
CA ASN A 794 0.23 -7.49 49.14
C ASN A 794 -0.77 -8.34 49.91
N ASN A 795 -1.49 -9.23 49.20
CA ASN A 795 -2.02 -10.50 49.71
C ASN A 795 -2.36 -11.48 48.56
N ASN A 796 -1.39 -12.36 48.25
CA ASN A 796 -1.44 -13.66 47.55
C ASN A 796 -2.48 -13.97 46.45
N SER A 797 -2.00 -14.15 45.21
CA SER A 797 -2.14 -15.41 44.44
C SER A 797 -1.10 -15.52 43.32
N THR A 798 -0.43 -16.66 43.31
CA THR A 798 0.71 -17.10 42.49
C THR A 798 0.39 -17.40 41.03
N SER A 799 1.14 -16.79 40.11
CA SER A 799 1.88 -17.53 39.07
C SER A 799 2.95 -16.62 38.47
N SER A 800 4.12 -16.65 39.11
CA SER A 800 5.40 -16.19 38.61
C SER A 800 5.75 -16.89 37.28
N THR A 801 5.89 -16.12 36.21
CA THR A 801 6.97 -16.35 35.26
C THR A 801 8.01 -15.26 35.49
N THR A 802 8.85 -15.50 36.50
CA THR A 802 10.17 -14.89 36.59
C THR A 802 10.97 -15.29 35.37
N ARG A 803 10.94 -14.47 34.31
CA ARG A 803 12.10 -14.37 33.43
C ARG A 803 13.12 -13.53 34.17
N GLY A 804 14.08 -14.22 34.79
CA GLY A 804 15.34 -13.61 35.18
C GLY A 804 15.98 -12.98 33.95
N TYR A 805 16.08 -11.65 33.95
CA TYR A 805 16.97 -10.94 33.06
C TYR A 805 18.40 -11.18 33.57
N THR A 806 19.04 -12.22 33.04
CA THR A 806 20.49 -12.36 33.17
C THR A 806 21.16 -11.30 32.29
N GLY A 807 21.78 -10.31 32.94
CA GLY A 807 22.79 -9.43 32.34
C GLY A 807 22.31 -8.05 31.88
N ALA A 808 21.85 -7.21 32.81
CA ALA A 808 21.96 -5.77 32.58
C ALA A 808 23.46 -5.41 32.65
N SER A 809 24.04 -4.92 31.55
CA SER A 809 25.30 -4.20 31.66
C SER A 809 25.05 -3.01 32.62
N CYS A 810 25.93 -2.83 33.60
CA CYS A 810 25.93 -1.67 34.49
C CYS A 810 26.39 -0.44 33.68
N MET A 811 25.58 -0.03 32.71
CA MET A 811 25.82 1.09 31.81
C MET A 811 24.72 2.13 32.01
N ASP A 812 25.16 3.37 32.23
CA ASP A 812 24.26 4.52 32.31
C ASP A 812 23.80 4.93 30.91
N SER A 813 22.57 5.43 30.81
CA SER A 813 22.14 6.24 29.68
C SER A 813 23.04 7.46 29.50
N SER A 814 23.24 7.89 28.25
CA SER A 814 24.06 9.06 27.89
C SER A 814 23.62 10.35 28.59
N ASN A 815 22.36 10.41 29.02
CA ASN A 815 21.76 11.57 29.69
C ASN A 815 21.86 11.56 31.21
N CYS A 816 22.42 10.52 31.83
CA CYS A 816 22.49 10.40 33.29
C CYS A 816 23.26 11.52 33.97
N VAL A 817 24.23 12.13 33.29
CA VAL A 817 24.97 13.30 33.79
C VAL A 817 24.02 14.51 33.95
N THR A 818 23.11 14.71 33.01
CA THR A 818 22.11 15.79 33.06
C THR A 818 21.01 15.47 34.06
N TRP A 819 20.52 14.24 34.06
CA TRP A 819 19.46 13.79 34.97
C TRP A 819 19.89 13.80 36.44
N GLN A 820 21.13 13.42 36.74
CA GLN A 820 21.67 13.51 38.09
C GLN A 820 21.72 14.96 38.57
N LYS A 821 22.14 15.91 37.72
CA LYS A 821 22.10 17.35 38.03
C LYS A 821 20.69 17.86 38.30
N ASN A 822 19.69 17.29 37.62
CA ASN A 822 18.27 17.59 37.83
C ASN A 822 17.64 16.76 38.96
N GLY A 823 18.45 16.06 39.78
CA GLY A 823 17.98 15.34 40.96
C GLY A 823 17.34 13.98 40.68
N PHE A 824 17.53 13.38 39.50
CA PHE A 824 16.93 12.08 39.13
C PHE A 824 17.20 10.97 40.15
N CYS A 825 18.44 10.84 40.63
CA CYS A 825 18.80 9.80 41.59
C CYS A 825 18.19 10.03 42.98
N THR A 826 18.06 11.29 43.40
CA THR A 826 17.56 11.70 44.72
C THR A 826 16.05 11.96 44.74
N SER A 827 15.41 12.02 43.57
CA SER A 827 13.98 12.31 43.43
C SER A 827 13.12 11.19 43.99
N SER A 828 12.12 11.52 44.79
CA SER A 828 11.09 10.59 45.27
C SER A 828 10.02 10.27 44.21
N PHE A 829 10.08 10.94 43.05
CA PHE A 829 9.13 10.77 41.94
C PHE A 829 9.44 9.53 41.08
N TYR A 830 10.72 9.21 40.87
CA TYR A 830 11.12 8.01 40.11
C TYR A 830 11.24 6.79 41.02
N THR A 831 10.70 5.65 40.57
CA THR A 831 10.84 4.38 41.31
C THR A 831 12.27 3.85 41.22
N THR A 832 12.63 2.99 42.17
CA THR A 832 13.97 2.38 42.24
C THR A 832 14.28 1.55 40.99
N GLU A 833 13.26 0.93 40.39
CA GLU A 833 13.36 0.15 39.16
C GLU A 833 13.68 1.04 37.95
N VAL A 834 13.05 2.22 37.86
CA VAL A 834 13.31 3.21 36.80
C VAL A 834 14.73 3.75 36.92
N LYS A 835 15.18 4.05 38.14
CA LYS A 835 16.56 4.52 38.39
C LYS A 835 17.60 3.45 38.03
N ARG A 836 17.34 2.18 38.35
CA ARG A 836 18.18 1.03 37.96
C ARG A 836 18.18 0.76 36.46
N TYR A 837 17.08 1.02 35.77
CA TYR A 837 17.02 0.79 34.33
C TYR A 837 17.82 1.84 33.55
N TYR A 838 17.74 3.11 33.97
CA TYR A 838 18.27 4.22 33.18
C TYR A 838 19.65 4.73 33.62
N CYS A 839 19.91 4.82 34.93
CA CYS A 839 21.17 5.34 35.48
C CYS A 839 21.70 4.47 36.62
N PRO A 840 21.87 3.15 36.41
CA PRO A 840 22.24 2.24 37.49
C PRO A 840 23.59 2.60 38.12
N LYS A 841 24.57 3.08 37.35
CA LYS A 841 25.90 3.41 37.88
C LYS A 841 25.92 4.81 38.50
N MET A 842 25.33 5.80 37.84
CA MET A 842 25.29 7.19 38.35
C MET A 842 24.44 7.35 39.61
N CYS A 843 23.38 6.54 39.76
CA CYS A 843 22.55 6.52 40.96
C CYS A 843 23.03 5.55 42.03
N GLY A 844 24.15 4.85 41.82
CA GLY A 844 24.71 3.90 42.81
C GLY A 844 23.83 2.67 43.05
N MET A 845 23.18 2.18 41.99
CA MET A 845 22.22 1.07 42.02
C MET A 845 22.62 -0.13 41.15
N CYS A 846 23.87 -0.15 40.66
CA CYS A 846 24.62 -1.38 40.41
C CYS A 846 25.04 -1.99 41.77
#